data_AF-A0A0N5B508-F1
#
_entry.id   AF-A0A0N5B508-F1
#
_cell.length_a   1.000
_cell.length_b   1.000
_cell.length_c   1.000
_cell.angle_alpha   90.00
_cell.angle_beta   90.00
_cell.angle_gamma   90.00
#
_symmetry.space_group_name_H-M   'P 1'
#
loop_
_entity.id
_entity.type
_entity.pdbx_description
1 polymer ?
#
loop_
_entity_poly.entity_id
_entity_poly.type
_entity_poly.pdbx_seq_one_letter_code
_entity_poly.pdbx_strand_id
1 'polypeptide(L)'
;MNILIECDDIELKKLEVNVKLAFNITANCFNTFKELDERNELSEPERKAIKSLLRCSVMYEFSLIPTSSQICNFEPKVTLTKDKILFKSISIHMLNSIDVVTDFSSRISWLGWKDRRQFEDFWMSLFGVLSSTPCGEELEKGDKEVIQEQLASSTVAIDALTNNLLQSFLFPKQGDTISSKYPVRLPILNVEKEEYTFSKQCNYIVDILRNKTFNPLDDDMYVEKYDLCQVTLYHIWVVTKVLEKTGIKNEINEINLNDEVNMMLPKSVSSYMINMTDDLDTNSSLKALLDNFSHWFSKGVQNMPLNLLTATTRSIVLLSDLFDDVSTYRSIYIQLKPLFETEEYKRTPIGGYILYYLLKYFSIVGIETFDEEQSESETIHFITSIVEKEIQSTCLFTKYCIYSGTIFLCQSYTTDKLASLIELISENLYKEVTNVMFNKLPDFYQDRIFQMIFSIQNLGLETKMLTEKNTVKIIMNTFNDKYISCNVLCKVTRLTMQLISYNNSLSKALMDNLHLFISKIDKNMNIERVKCALSLFSKAICKVLDCTQYTTEIVIKLQNVIETTLIYICNIYSYEDVIVLGNGIFELSWLLPDKNMILDLLIDQIVVSIDNNISLKVILHLVGKLFDRLYHENTKSDAHNILLLVVSTMSKIKLINSFEKSIYVMRCLFCAGNPNECVRSQIFWNVLDIQNVSPGYRKYLFTSILNALDAVKIDKTFLINSMKRVIKGSSEEVIDINRLHAFL
;
A
#
# COMPACT_ATOMS: atom_id res chain seq x y z
N MET A 1 -5.03 -40.74 -5.82
CA MET A 1 -6.04 -40.84 -4.73
C MET A 1 -7.21 -41.69 -5.18
N ASN A 2 -7.77 -42.50 -4.29
CA ASN A 2 -9.01 -43.24 -4.54
C ASN A 2 -10.19 -42.36 -4.11
N ILE A 3 -11.07 -42.07 -5.06
CA ILE A 3 -12.31 -41.32 -4.84
C ILE A 3 -13.46 -42.30 -5.07
N LEU A 4 -14.41 -42.33 -4.15
CA LEU A 4 -15.66 -43.05 -4.32
C LEU A 4 -16.63 -42.16 -5.08
N ILE A 5 -16.99 -42.57 -6.30
CA ILE A 5 -17.92 -41.83 -7.15
C ILE A 5 -19.26 -42.57 -7.15
N GLU A 6 -20.27 -41.94 -6.58
CA GLU A 6 -21.66 -42.40 -6.60
C GLU A 6 -22.36 -41.76 -7.81
N CYS A 7 -22.78 -42.58 -8.78
CA CYS A 7 -23.45 -42.13 -10.01
C CYS A 7 -24.93 -42.48 -9.96
N ASP A 8 -25.79 -41.48 -10.12
CA ASP A 8 -27.24 -41.69 -10.22
C ASP A 8 -27.66 -42.28 -11.59
N ASP A 9 -26.79 -42.17 -12.61
CA ASP A 9 -27.09 -42.62 -13.98
C ASP A 9 -25.94 -43.40 -14.65
N ILE A 10 -26.31 -44.35 -15.51
CA ILE A 10 -25.37 -45.28 -16.17
C ILE A 10 -24.48 -44.56 -17.22
N GLU A 11 -24.97 -43.48 -17.83
CA GLU A 11 -24.22 -42.68 -18.81
C GLU A 11 -23.07 -41.87 -18.17
N LEU A 12 -23.23 -41.50 -16.88
CA LEU A 12 -22.24 -40.73 -16.12
C LEU A 12 -21.01 -41.55 -15.72
N LYS A 13 -21.06 -42.89 -15.78
CA LYS A 13 -19.90 -43.76 -15.52
C LYS A 13 -18.71 -43.49 -16.45
N LYS A 14 -18.94 -42.96 -17.65
CA LYS A 14 -17.85 -42.57 -18.57
C LYS A 14 -17.04 -41.36 -18.06
N LEU A 15 -17.65 -40.51 -17.23
CA LEU A 15 -17.00 -39.32 -16.66
C LEU A 15 -16.19 -39.62 -15.40
N GLU A 16 -16.35 -40.82 -14.82
CA GLU A 16 -15.67 -41.24 -13.58
C GLU A 16 -14.15 -41.10 -13.67
N VAL A 17 -13.56 -41.53 -14.79
CA VAL A 17 -12.10 -41.44 -15.04
C VAL A 17 -11.65 -39.98 -15.14
N ASN A 18 -12.44 -39.14 -15.81
CA ASN A 18 -12.12 -37.72 -15.99
C ASN A 18 -12.20 -36.96 -14.66
N VAL A 19 -13.18 -37.28 -13.81
CA VAL A 19 -13.32 -36.68 -12.47
C VAL A 19 -12.15 -37.09 -11.57
N LYS A 20 -11.76 -38.37 -11.58
CA LYS A 20 -10.58 -38.87 -10.85
C LYS A 20 -9.28 -38.22 -11.34
N LEU A 21 -9.10 -38.06 -12.64
CA LEU A 21 -7.93 -37.37 -13.21
C LEU A 21 -7.92 -35.90 -12.82
N ALA A 22 -9.05 -35.20 -12.96
CA ALA A 22 -9.18 -33.80 -12.58
C ALA A 22 -8.83 -33.61 -11.09
N PHE A 23 -9.35 -34.45 -10.19
CA PHE A 23 -9.00 -34.40 -8.77
C PHE A 23 -7.52 -34.56 -8.48
N ASN A 24 -6.87 -35.57 -9.08
CA ASN A 24 -5.42 -35.76 -8.89
C ASN A 24 -4.63 -34.57 -9.43
N ILE A 25 -5.03 -34.00 -10.57
CA ILE A 25 -4.39 -32.81 -11.14
C ILE A 25 -4.56 -31.62 -10.18
N THR A 26 -5.78 -31.36 -9.69
CA THR A 26 -6.03 -30.23 -8.78
C THR A 26 -5.25 -30.34 -7.48
N ALA A 27 -5.26 -31.53 -6.86
CA ALA A 27 -4.57 -31.76 -5.60
C ALA A 27 -3.05 -31.57 -5.77
N ASN A 28 -2.47 -32.10 -6.85
CA ASN A 28 -1.06 -31.93 -7.15
C ASN A 28 -0.72 -30.46 -7.45
N CYS A 29 -1.53 -29.78 -8.27
CA CYS A 29 -1.34 -28.37 -8.58
C CYS A 29 -1.34 -27.51 -7.30
N PHE A 30 -2.33 -27.70 -6.41
CA PHE A 30 -2.38 -26.95 -5.16
C PHE A 30 -1.11 -27.16 -4.33
N ASN A 31 -0.68 -28.41 -4.13
CA ASN A 31 0.50 -28.71 -3.31
C ASN A 31 1.78 -28.11 -3.92
N THR A 32 2.00 -28.29 -5.23
CA THR A 32 3.19 -27.75 -5.89
C THR A 32 3.22 -26.23 -5.86
N PHE A 33 2.10 -25.57 -6.14
CA PHE A 33 2.08 -24.11 -6.17
C PHE A 33 2.14 -23.49 -4.78
N LYS A 34 1.56 -24.14 -3.77
CA LYS A 34 1.69 -23.70 -2.39
C LYS A 34 3.14 -23.81 -1.91
N GLU A 35 3.83 -24.90 -2.22
CA GLU A 35 5.27 -25.04 -1.90
C GLU A 35 6.13 -23.96 -2.57
N LEU A 36 5.82 -23.61 -3.83
CA LEU A 36 6.50 -22.53 -4.55
C LEU A 36 6.19 -21.14 -3.96
N ASP A 37 4.95 -20.92 -3.51
CA ASP A 37 4.51 -19.69 -2.83
C ASP A 37 5.22 -19.53 -1.47
N GLU A 38 5.33 -20.60 -0.69
CA GLU A 38 6.06 -20.61 0.59
C GLU A 38 7.57 -20.32 0.42
N ARG A 39 8.14 -20.69 -0.73
CA ARG A 39 9.53 -20.36 -1.10
C ARG A 39 9.69 -18.94 -1.69
N ASN A 40 8.60 -18.20 -1.88
CA ASN A 40 8.56 -16.89 -2.54
C ASN A 40 9.13 -16.92 -3.98
N GLU A 41 8.99 -18.04 -4.68
CA GLU A 41 9.49 -18.20 -6.06
C GLU A 41 8.47 -17.71 -7.11
N LEU A 42 7.21 -17.52 -6.72
CA LEU A 42 6.13 -17.04 -7.58
C LEU A 42 6.01 -15.52 -7.57
N SER A 43 5.83 -14.92 -8.75
CA SER A 43 5.49 -13.51 -8.86
C SER A 43 4.01 -13.26 -8.48
N GLU A 44 3.70 -12.04 -8.03
CA GLU A 44 2.32 -11.61 -7.74
C GLU A 44 1.27 -11.94 -8.82
N PRO A 45 1.51 -11.67 -10.12
CA PRO A 45 0.54 -12.01 -11.16
C PRO A 45 0.37 -13.53 -11.33
N GLU A 46 1.44 -14.31 -11.20
CA GLU A 46 1.38 -15.78 -11.27
C GLU A 46 0.57 -16.35 -10.10
N ARG A 47 0.81 -15.86 -8.89
CA ARG A 47 0.06 -16.23 -7.68
C ARG A 47 -1.44 -15.99 -7.86
N LYS A 48 -1.81 -14.81 -8.39
CA LYS A 48 -3.23 -14.47 -8.67
C LYS A 48 -3.83 -15.37 -9.75
N ALA A 49 -3.10 -15.65 -10.82
CA ALA A 49 -3.57 -16.52 -11.91
C ALA A 49 -3.79 -17.97 -11.45
N ILE A 50 -2.91 -18.50 -10.61
CA ILE A 50 -3.04 -19.86 -10.08
C ILE A 50 -4.22 -19.94 -9.11
N LYS A 51 -4.34 -18.97 -8.18
CA LYS A 51 -5.48 -18.93 -7.25
C LYS A 51 -6.81 -18.81 -8.00
N SER A 52 -6.88 -18.02 -9.07
CA SER A 52 -8.10 -17.87 -9.87
C SER A 52 -8.48 -19.16 -10.61
N LEU A 53 -7.48 -19.90 -11.12
CA LEU A 53 -7.69 -21.23 -11.69
C LEU A 53 -8.25 -22.20 -10.66
N LEU A 54 -7.66 -22.27 -9.46
CA LEU A 54 -8.09 -23.18 -8.41
C LEU A 54 -9.44 -22.77 -7.79
N ARG A 55 -9.81 -21.48 -7.84
CA ARG A 55 -11.14 -21.01 -7.45
C ARG A 55 -12.21 -21.23 -8.53
N CYS A 56 -11.91 -21.82 -9.69
CA CYS A 56 -12.94 -22.14 -10.68
C CYS A 56 -13.80 -23.34 -10.24
N SER A 57 -15.14 -23.14 -10.24
CA SER A 57 -16.22 -24.14 -10.05
C SER A 57 -15.80 -25.42 -9.32
N VAL A 58 -15.58 -26.51 -10.07
CA VAL A 58 -15.33 -27.88 -9.59
C VAL A 58 -13.92 -28.05 -9.00
N MET A 59 -12.93 -27.33 -9.54
CA MET A 59 -11.54 -27.39 -9.06
C MET A 59 -11.43 -26.88 -7.62
N TYR A 60 -12.28 -25.92 -7.25
CA TYR A 60 -12.28 -25.38 -5.90
C TYR A 60 -12.64 -26.45 -4.86
N GLU A 61 -13.73 -27.18 -5.07
CA GLU A 61 -14.17 -28.22 -4.13
C GLU A 61 -13.14 -29.36 -4.01
N PHE A 62 -12.44 -29.68 -5.11
CA PHE A 62 -11.36 -30.67 -5.11
C PHE A 62 -10.15 -30.17 -4.33
N SER A 63 -9.80 -28.89 -4.52
CA SER A 63 -8.63 -28.29 -3.90
C SER A 63 -8.74 -28.17 -2.38
N LEU A 64 -9.96 -28.16 -1.84
CA LEU A 64 -10.23 -28.12 -0.39
C LEU A 64 -10.01 -29.46 0.31
N ILE A 65 -9.98 -30.58 -0.42
CA ILE A 65 -9.79 -31.90 0.18
C ILE A 65 -8.31 -32.04 0.59
N PRO A 66 -8.01 -32.26 1.88
CA PRO A 66 -6.66 -32.50 2.36
C PRO A 66 -6.04 -33.72 1.71
N THR A 67 -4.80 -33.60 1.28
CA THR A 67 -4.02 -34.73 0.80
C THR A 67 -3.54 -35.64 1.92
N SER A 68 -3.37 -35.10 3.13
CA SER A 68 -3.07 -35.86 4.34
C SER A 68 -4.20 -36.80 4.78
N SER A 69 -5.44 -36.62 4.28
CA SER A 69 -6.56 -37.53 4.55
C SER A 69 -6.31 -38.98 4.11
N GLN A 70 -5.33 -39.21 3.22
CA GLN A 70 -4.87 -40.56 2.84
C GLN A 70 -4.29 -41.35 4.01
N ILE A 71 -3.65 -40.66 4.96
CA ILE A 71 -3.02 -41.28 6.15
C ILE A 71 -4.10 -41.96 7.01
N CYS A 72 -5.33 -41.44 6.96
CA CYS A 72 -6.47 -41.95 7.71
C CYS A 72 -7.38 -42.88 6.88
N ASN A 73 -6.92 -43.40 5.73
CA ASN A 73 -7.69 -44.28 4.81
C ASN A 73 -9.06 -43.70 4.40
N PHE A 74 -9.14 -42.39 4.21
CA PHE A 74 -10.38 -41.74 3.79
C PHE A 74 -10.51 -41.73 2.27
N GLU A 75 -11.65 -42.21 1.77
CA GLU A 75 -12.03 -42.09 0.37
C GLU A 75 -13.10 -41.00 0.23
N PRO A 76 -12.77 -39.82 -0.34
CA PRO A 76 -13.76 -38.76 -0.54
C PRO A 76 -14.89 -39.26 -1.44
N LYS A 77 -16.12 -38.96 -1.03
CA LYS A 77 -17.33 -39.33 -1.77
C LYS A 77 -17.80 -38.19 -2.66
N VAL A 78 -18.00 -38.50 -3.94
CA VAL A 78 -18.45 -37.56 -4.96
C VAL A 78 -19.71 -38.08 -5.59
N THR A 79 -20.80 -37.33 -5.46
CA THR A 79 -22.08 -37.65 -6.09
C THR A 79 -22.20 -36.91 -7.41
N LEU A 80 -22.35 -37.66 -8.51
CA LEU A 80 -22.52 -37.10 -9.85
C LEU A 80 -24.01 -37.03 -10.20
N THR A 81 -24.53 -35.80 -10.28
CA THR A 81 -25.89 -35.52 -10.82
C THR A 81 -25.78 -34.94 -12.24
N LYS A 82 -26.86 -34.99 -13.03
CA LYS A 82 -26.87 -34.49 -14.43
C LYS A 82 -26.44 -33.02 -14.57
N ASP A 83 -26.72 -32.22 -13.55
CA ASP A 83 -26.51 -30.77 -13.60
C ASP A 83 -25.31 -30.30 -12.77
N LYS A 84 -24.90 -31.07 -11.73
CA LYS A 84 -23.83 -30.67 -10.80
C LYS A 84 -23.02 -31.86 -10.28
N ILE A 85 -21.73 -31.62 -10.05
CA ILE A 85 -20.89 -32.50 -9.25
C ILE A 85 -21.00 -32.00 -7.81
N LEU A 86 -21.50 -32.84 -6.91
CA LEU A 86 -21.71 -32.49 -5.50
C LEU A 86 -20.66 -33.20 -4.63
N PHE A 87 -19.94 -32.41 -3.85
CA PHE A 87 -18.94 -32.89 -2.90
C PHE A 87 -19.49 -32.87 -1.49
N LYS A 88 -19.29 -33.97 -0.77
CA LYS A 88 -19.51 -33.97 0.67
C LYS A 88 -18.28 -33.38 1.35
N SER A 89 -18.49 -32.34 2.15
CA SER A 89 -17.44 -31.72 2.97
C SER A 89 -16.78 -32.74 3.90
N ILE A 90 -15.56 -32.43 4.35
CA ILE A 90 -14.80 -33.31 5.22
C ILE A 90 -15.52 -33.47 6.57
N SER A 91 -15.60 -34.70 7.08
CA SER A 91 -16.27 -34.96 8.35
C SER A 91 -15.44 -34.46 9.54
N ILE A 92 -16.10 -33.91 10.55
CA ILE A 92 -15.51 -33.36 11.78
C ILE A 92 -14.51 -34.35 12.43
N HIS A 93 -14.86 -35.64 12.52
CA HIS A 93 -14.01 -36.66 13.14
C HIS A 93 -12.61 -36.79 12.52
N MET A 94 -12.45 -36.44 11.25
CA MET A 94 -11.16 -36.51 10.56
C MET A 94 -10.28 -35.30 10.87
N LEU A 95 -10.90 -34.16 11.17
CA LEU A 95 -10.21 -32.93 11.55
C LEU A 95 -9.66 -32.97 12.99
N ASN A 96 -9.95 -34.02 13.75
CA ASN A 96 -9.31 -34.23 15.06
C ASN A 96 -7.82 -34.62 14.92
N SER A 97 -7.39 -35.10 13.75
CA SER A 97 -5.99 -35.37 13.48
C SER A 97 -5.25 -34.09 13.05
N ILE A 98 -4.08 -33.87 13.62
CA ILE A 98 -3.30 -32.64 13.39
C ILE A 98 -2.92 -32.46 11.92
N ASP A 99 -2.51 -33.52 11.22
CA ASP A 99 -2.05 -33.46 9.83
C ASP A 99 -3.20 -33.13 8.86
N VAL A 100 -4.43 -33.56 9.17
CA VAL A 100 -5.60 -33.29 8.33
C VAL A 100 -6.11 -31.87 8.55
N VAL A 101 -6.21 -31.40 9.80
CA VAL A 101 -6.68 -30.04 10.09
C VAL A 101 -5.69 -28.97 9.65
N THR A 102 -4.38 -29.24 9.72
CA THR A 102 -3.34 -28.32 9.22
C THR A 102 -3.38 -28.17 7.71
N ASP A 103 -3.46 -29.27 6.96
CA ASP A 103 -3.60 -29.23 5.50
C ASP A 103 -4.92 -28.55 5.09
N PHE A 104 -6.04 -28.90 5.74
CA PHE A 104 -7.34 -28.28 5.52
C PHE A 104 -7.35 -26.76 5.81
N SER A 105 -6.82 -26.35 6.97
CA SER A 105 -6.69 -24.95 7.38
C SER A 105 -5.86 -24.16 6.37
N SER A 106 -4.79 -24.75 5.85
CA SER A 106 -3.93 -24.11 4.86
C SER A 106 -4.62 -23.91 3.51
N ARG A 107 -5.45 -24.86 3.08
CA ARG A 107 -6.26 -24.77 1.85
C ARG A 107 -7.30 -23.66 1.94
N ILE A 108 -8.04 -23.63 3.04
CA ILE A 108 -9.05 -22.58 3.27
C ILE A 108 -8.38 -21.22 3.43
N SER A 109 -7.27 -21.11 4.15
CA SER A 109 -6.59 -19.83 4.34
C SER A 109 -6.00 -19.29 3.03
N TRP A 110 -5.51 -20.17 2.15
CA TRP A 110 -4.86 -19.76 0.90
C TRP A 110 -5.86 -19.43 -0.22
N LEU A 111 -6.95 -20.18 -0.33
CA LEU A 111 -8.00 -19.95 -1.32
C LEU A 111 -9.07 -18.98 -0.82
N GLY A 112 -9.42 -19.02 0.46
CA GLY A 112 -10.61 -18.39 1.04
C GLY A 112 -11.89 -19.09 0.63
N TRP A 113 -13.04 -18.45 0.87
CA TRP A 113 -14.38 -18.99 0.58
C TRP A 113 -15.10 -18.18 -0.52
N LYS A 114 -16.20 -18.71 -1.08
CA LYS A 114 -16.96 -18.05 -2.17
C LYS A 114 -18.30 -17.50 -1.72
N ASP A 115 -19.04 -18.30 -0.96
CA ASP A 115 -20.42 -18.02 -0.56
C ASP A 115 -20.59 -18.21 0.95
N ARG A 116 -21.61 -17.56 1.51
CA ARG A 116 -21.98 -17.67 2.93
C ARG A 116 -22.14 -19.12 3.41
N ARG A 117 -22.74 -19.99 2.59
CA ARG A 117 -22.91 -21.42 2.95
C ARG A 117 -21.56 -22.12 3.16
N GLN A 118 -20.57 -21.84 2.32
CA GLN A 118 -19.24 -22.43 2.48
C GLN A 118 -18.54 -21.92 3.73
N PHE A 119 -18.72 -20.64 4.05
CA PHE A 119 -18.24 -20.08 5.32
C PHE A 119 -18.86 -20.82 6.51
N GLU A 120 -20.19 -20.99 6.53
CA GLU A 120 -20.92 -21.71 7.60
C GLU A 120 -20.47 -23.18 7.70
N ASP A 121 -20.25 -23.85 6.57
CA ASP A 121 -19.77 -25.25 6.53
C ASP A 121 -18.36 -25.39 7.10
N PHE A 122 -17.43 -24.49 6.72
CA PHE A 122 -16.07 -24.47 7.28
C PHE A 122 -16.09 -24.13 8.77
N TRP A 123 -16.92 -23.17 9.16
CA TRP A 123 -17.11 -22.77 10.55
C TRP A 123 -17.58 -23.95 11.40
N MET A 124 -18.67 -24.62 11.01
CA MET A 124 -19.20 -25.79 11.73
C MET A 124 -18.21 -26.95 11.81
N SER A 125 -17.47 -27.19 10.73
CA SER A 125 -16.47 -28.27 10.68
C SER A 125 -15.32 -28.03 11.67
N LEU A 126 -14.77 -26.81 11.69
CA LEU A 126 -13.66 -26.43 12.56
C LEU A 126 -14.11 -26.22 14.02
N PHE A 127 -15.29 -25.66 14.24
CA PHE A 127 -15.86 -25.50 15.59
C PHE A 127 -16.16 -26.86 16.22
N GLY A 128 -16.53 -27.87 15.42
CA GLY A 128 -16.67 -29.26 15.86
C GLY A 128 -15.37 -29.88 16.38
N VAL A 129 -14.20 -29.41 15.94
CA VAL A 129 -12.90 -29.81 16.53
C VAL A 129 -12.77 -29.20 17.92
N LEU A 130 -13.12 -27.91 18.07
CA LEU A 130 -13.01 -27.21 19.35
C LEU A 130 -13.89 -27.79 20.46
N SER A 131 -15.04 -28.36 20.13
CA SER A 131 -15.90 -29.02 21.12
C SER A 131 -15.29 -30.28 21.73
N SER A 132 -14.25 -30.84 21.10
CA SER A 132 -13.48 -31.97 21.61
C SER A 132 -12.19 -31.58 22.36
N THR A 133 -12.00 -30.28 22.64
CA THR A 133 -10.79 -29.79 23.32
C THR A 133 -10.78 -30.23 24.79
N PRO A 134 -9.77 -31.00 25.23
CA PRO A 134 -9.69 -31.47 26.62
C PRO A 134 -9.46 -30.30 27.58
N CYS A 135 -10.22 -30.24 28.67
CA CYS A 135 -10.17 -29.14 29.64
C CYS A 135 -10.31 -29.59 31.09
N GLY A 136 -9.65 -28.88 32.02
CA GLY A 136 -9.75 -29.15 33.46
C GLY A 136 -9.26 -30.54 33.83
N GLU A 137 -10.10 -31.35 34.48
CA GLU A 137 -9.72 -32.69 34.97
C GLU A 137 -9.30 -33.67 33.85
N GLU A 138 -9.76 -33.45 32.61
CA GLU A 138 -9.41 -34.29 31.46
C GLU A 138 -7.93 -34.18 31.11
N LEU A 139 -7.32 -33.00 31.34
CA LEU A 139 -5.90 -32.76 31.11
C LEU A 139 -5.01 -33.57 32.05
N GLU A 140 -5.50 -33.90 33.24
CA GLU A 140 -4.73 -34.64 34.25
C GLU A 140 -4.92 -36.15 34.16
N LYS A 141 -6.10 -36.60 33.73
CA LYS A 141 -6.52 -38.01 33.82
C LYS A 141 -6.49 -38.80 32.51
N GLY A 142 -6.46 -38.14 31.36
CA GLY A 142 -6.50 -38.83 30.06
C GLY A 142 -5.13 -39.23 29.52
N ASP A 143 -5.15 -39.94 28.39
CA ASP A 143 -3.94 -40.35 27.69
C ASP A 143 -3.18 -39.15 27.13
N LYS A 144 -1.94 -38.97 27.60
CA LYS A 144 -1.13 -37.78 27.28
C LYS A 144 -0.93 -37.57 25.79
N GLU A 145 -0.73 -38.63 25.03
CA GLU A 145 -0.51 -38.57 23.57
C GLU A 145 -1.78 -38.09 22.84
N VAL A 146 -2.94 -38.66 23.19
CA VAL A 146 -4.23 -38.30 22.60
C VAL A 146 -4.62 -36.86 22.95
N ILE A 147 -4.42 -36.47 24.22
CA ILE A 147 -4.65 -35.09 24.69
C ILE A 147 -3.74 -34.12 23.93
N GLN A 148 -2.47 -34.45 23.75
CA GLN A 148 -1.53 -33.57 23.06
C GLN A 148 -1.91 -33.38 21.59
N GLU A 149 -2.35 -34.45 20.90
CA GLU A 149 -2.84 -34.36 19.52
C GLU A 149 -4.12 -33.51 19.43
N GLN A 150 -5.08 -33.73 20.33
CA GLN A 150 -6.32 -32.95 20.39
C GLN A 150 -6.03 -31.47 20.66
N LEU A 151 -5.18 -31.15 21.64
CA LEU A 151 -4.80 -29.77 21.92
C LEU A 151 -4.11 -29.10 20.72
N ALA A 152 -3.26 -29.83 20.01
CA ALA A 152 -2.61 -29.31 18.81
C ALA A 152 -3.62 -29.08 17.68
N SER A 153 -4.58 -30.00 17.49
CA SER A 153 -5.65 -29.86 16.50
C SER A 153 -6.56 -28.66 16.82
N SER A 154 -6.95 -28.46 18.08
CA SER A 154 -7.72 -27.31 18.55
C SER A 154 -6.96 -26.01 18.35
N THR A 155 -5.65 -26.00 18.60
CA THR A 155 -4.80 -24.82 18.36
C THR A 155 -4.86 -24.37 16.90
N VAL A 156 -4.71 -25.31 15.96
CA VAL A 156 -4.79 -25.04 14.53
C VAL A 156 -6.21 -24.65 14.10
N ALA A 157 -7.23 -25.27 14.68
CA ALA A 157 -8.63 -24.94 14.41
C ALA A 157 -8.98 -23.51 14.86
N ILE A 158 -8.46 -23.03 16.00
CA ILE A 158 -8.61 -21.63 16.44
C ILE A 158 -8.01 -20.67 15.41
N ASP A 159 -6.80 -20.96 14.91
CA ASP A 159 -6.15 -20.13 13.89
C ASP A 159 -6.95 -20.09 12.59
N ALA A 160 -7.47 -21.25 12.17
CA ALA A 160 -8.30 -21.36 10.98
C ALA A 160 -9.62 -20.58 11.11
N LEU A 161 -10.30 -20.71 12.25
CA LEU A 161 -11.55 -19.98 12.57
C LEU A 161 -11.29 -18.47 12.62
N THR A 162 -10.17 -18.06 13.24
CA THR A 162 -9.74 -16.66 13.30
C THR A 162 -9.51 -16.12 11.89
N ASN A 163 -8.76 -16.84 11.04
CA ASN A 163 -8.54 -16.43 9.66
C ASN A 163 -9.83 -16.36 8.84
N ASN A 164 -10.75 -17.31 9.01
CA ASN A 164 -12.03 -17.30 8.31
C ASN A 164 -12.89 -16.09 8.70
N LEU A 165 -12.94 -15.76 9.98
CA LEU A 165 -13.62 -14.55 10.46
C LEU A 165 -12.91 -13.29 9.96
N LEU A 166 -11.57 -13.23 10.00
CA LEU A 166 -10.83 -12.08 9.47
C LEU A 166 -11.06 -11.90 7.97
N GLN A 167 -11.13 -12.98 7.18
CA GLN A 167 -11.43 -12.92 5.74
C GLN A 167 -12.79 -12.29 5.44
N SER A 168 -13.69 -12.17 6.44
CA SER A 168 -14.90 -11.37 6.28
C SER A 168 -14.54 -9.90 6.00
N PHE A 169 -13.45 -9.34 6.53
CA PHE A 169 -13.00 -7.95 6.29
C PHE A 169 -12.45 -7.68 4.88
N LEU A 170 -12.26 -8.70 4.04
CA LEU A 170 -11.67 -8.53 2.71
C LEU A 170 -12.58 -7.67 1.82
N PHE A 171 -12.07 -6.56 1.28
CA PHE A 171 -12.78 -5.69 0.34
C PHE A 171 -12.18 -5.81 -1.08
N PRO A 172 -12.98 -5.85 -2.16
CA PRO A 172 -14.43 -5.58 -2.25
C PRO A 172 -15.35 -6.77 -2.00
N LYS A 173 -14.82 -8.00 -2.03
CA LYS A 173 -15.60 -9.23 -1.80
C LYS A 173 -15.02 -10.00 -0.62
N GLN A 174 -15.90 -10.33 0.33
CA GLN A 174 -15.56 -11.11 1.52
C GLN A 174 -15.08 -12.52 1.10
N GLY A 175 -14.11 -13.09 1.82
CA GLY A 175 -13.60 -14.43 1.54
C GLY A 175 -12.76 -14.59 0.26
N ASP A 176 -12.68 -13.57 -0.61
CA ASP A 176 -11.94 -13.66 -1.86
C ASP A 176 -10.49 -13.20 -1.73
N THR A 177 -9.58 -14.15 -1.58
CA THR A 177 -8.14 -13.87 -1.41
C THR A 177 -7.39 -13.48 -2.70
N ILE A 178 -8.07 -13.42 -3.86
CA ILE A 178 -7.44 -13.05 -5.15
C ILE A 178 -7.56 -11.55 -5.41
N SER A 179 -8.81 -11.08 -5.46
CA SER A 179 -9.12 -9.70 -5.85
C SER A 179 -9.23 -8.76 -4.66
N SER A 180 -9.53 -9.30 -3.49
CA SER A 180 -9.78 -8.50 -2.31
C SER A 180 -8.54 -8.39 -1.43
N LYS A 181 -8.43 -7.27 -0.73
CA LYS A 181 -7.37 -6.97 0.23
C LYS A 181 -7.99 -6.42 1.51
N TYR A 182 -7.25 -6.43 2.62
CA TYR A 182 -7.74 -5.88 3.88
C TYR A 182 -7.71 -4.36 3.83
N PRO A 183 -8.85 -3.67 4.07
CA PRO A 183 -8.85 -2.23 4.16
C PRO A 183 -8.07 -1.77 5.40
N VAL A 184 -7.15 -0.83 5.22
CA VAL A 184 -6.39 -0.16 6.27
C VAL A 184 -6.86 1.27 6.33
N ARG A 185 -7.48 1.63 7.46
CA ARG A 185 -7.74 3.03 7.75
C ARG A 185 -6.59 3.55 8.60
N LEU A 186 -5.84 4.51 8.05
CA LEU A 186 -4.75 5.11 8.79
C LEU A 186 -5.30 5.76 10.08
N PRO A 187 -4.61 5.58 11.23
CA PRO A 187 -4.91 6.19 12.54
C PRO A 187 -5.15 7.70 12.58
N ILE A 188 -4.91 8.40 11.47
CA ILE A 188 -4.92 9.85 11.39
C ILE A 188 -6.35 10.30 11.13
N LEU A 189 -6.98 10.81 12.19
CA LEU A 189 -8.26 11.51 12.10
C LEU A 189 -8.06 12.90 11.48
N ASN A 190 -9.02 13.27 10.63
CA ASN A 190 -9.25 14.59 10.04
C ASN A 190 -8.28 15.02 8.94
N VAL A 191 -8.30 14.38 7.78
CA VAL A 191 -7.95 15.13 6.56
C VAL A 191 -9.16 15.99 6.25
N GLU A 192 -9.20 17.22 6.77
CA GLU A 192 -10.02 18.23 6.13
C GLU A 192 -9.56 18.26 4.67
N LYS A 193 -10.48 17.91 3.75
CA LYS A 193 -10.21 17.99 2.31
C LYS A 193 -10.12 19.46 1.98
N GLU A 194 -8.99 20.08 2.28
CA GLU A 194 -8.72 21.43 1.85
C GLU A 194 -8.65 21.41 0.32
N GLU A 195 -9.70 21.93 -0.32
CA GLU A 195 -9.82 22.04 -1.77
C GLU A 195 -8.94 23.17 -2.31
N TYR A 196 -7.64 23.14 -2.00
CA TYR A 196 -6.69 24.07 -2.63
C TYR A 196 -6.32 23.60 -4.04
N THR A 197 -6.13 24.57 -4.94
CA THR A 197 -5.81 24.33 -6.35
C THR A 197 -4.47 23.63 -6.53
N PHE A 198 -3.46 23.99 -5.73
CA PHE A 198 -2.16 23.32 -5.81
C PHE A 198 -2.24 21.92 -5.22
N SER A 199 -2.95 21.69 -4.10
CA SER A 199 -3.15 20.35 -3.51
C SER A 199 -3.61 19.29 -4.54
N LYS A 200 -4.56 19.63 -5.42
CA LYS A 200 -5.02 18.75 -6.52
C LYS A 200 -3.89 18.45 -7.53
N GLN A 201 -3.10 19.46 -7.90
CA GLN A 201 -1.95 19.29 -8.79
C GLN A 201 -0.85 18.43 -8.16
N CYS A 202 -0.59 18.56 -6.86
CA CYS A 202 0.41 17.73 -6.18
C CYS A 202 -0.03 16.28 -6.10
N ASN A 203 -1.31 16.02 -5.83
CA ASN A 203 -1.81 14.65 -5.80
C ASN A 203 -1.60 14.00 -7.18
N TYR A 204 -1.89 14.71 -8.26
CA TYR A 204 -1.58 14.26 -9.62
C TYR A 204 -0.09 14.00 -9.87
N ILE A 205 0.81 14.88 -9.40
CA ILE A 205 2.27 14.69 -9.48
C ILE A 205 2.70 13.43 -8.72
N VAL A 206 2.22 13.28 -7.48
CA VAL A 206 2.56 12.15 -6.60
C VAL A 206 2.05 10.84 -7.18
N ASP A 207 0.86 10.83 -7.78
CA ASP A 207 0.28 9.65 -8.41
C ASP A 207 1.09 9.19 -9.63
N ILE A 208 1.59 10.14 -10.44
CA ILE A 208 2.53 9.83 -11.53
C ILE A 208 3.83 9.25 -10.99
N LEU A 209 4.46 9.92 -10.01
CA LEU A 209 5.75 9.49 -9.47
C LEU A 209 5.69 8.11 -8.79
N ARG A 210 4.53 7.74 -8.24
CA ARG A 210 4.30 6.45 -7.58
C ARG A 210 3.87 5.32 -8.53
N ASN A 211 3.76 5.57 -9.83
CA ASN A 211 3.25 4.56 -10.79
C ASN A 211 1.90 3.98 -10.38
N LYS A 212 1.00 4.81 -9.84
CA LYS A 212 -0.38 4.38 -9.68
C LYS A 212 -1.01 4.33 -11.06
N THR A 213 -0.90 3.20 -11.74
CA THR A 213 -1.80 2.87 -12.84
C THR A 213 -3.21 3.04 -12.29
N PHE A 214 -4.00 3.92 -12.90
CA PHE A 214 -5.40 4.24 -12.56
C PHE A 214 -6.18 2.99 -12.14
N ASN A 215 -6.12 2.65 -10.85
CA ASN A 215 -7.06 1.80 -10.17
C ASN A 215 -7.78 2.76 -9.21
N PRO A 216 -9.06 3.09 -9.47
CA PRO A 216 -9.85 3.98 -8.62
C PRO A 216 -10.17 3.38 -7.23
N LEU A 217 -9.64 2.19 -6.94
CA LEU A 217 -9.62 1.58 -5.62
C LEU A 217 -8.22 1.84 -5.05
N ASP A 218 -8.09 2.91 -4.28
CA ASP A 218 -6.86 3.35 -3.61
C ASP A 218 -6.00 2.18 -3.10
N ASP A 219 -4.96 1.76 -3.83
CA ASP A 219 -3.98 0.75 -3.35
C ASP A 219 -3.29 1.17 -2.03
N ASP A 220 -3.43 2.45 -1.64
CA ASP A 220 -2.95 3.02 -0.38
C ASP A 220 -3.85 2.75 0.84
N MET A 221 -5.08 2.26 0.61
CA MET A 221 -6.05 1.89 1.64
C MET A 221 -6.12 0.38 1.89
N TYR A 222 -5.26 -0.43 1.28
CA TYR A 222 -5.35 -1.88 1.44
C TYR A 222 -4.01 -2.56 1.75
N VAL A 223 -4.05 -3.63 2.54
CA VAL A 223 -2.89 -4.47 2.87
C VAL A 223 -3.25 -5.94 2.64
N GLU A 224 -2.29 -6.74 2.19
CA GLU A 224 -2.50 -8.16 1.89
C GLU A 224 -2.64 -9.02 3.15
N LYS A 225 -2.00 -8.61 4.24
CA LYS A 225 -1.99 -9.32 5.52
C LYS A 225 -2.69 -8.50 6.60
N TYR A 226 -3.57 -9.16 7.34
CA TYR A 226 -4.14 -8.58 8.55
C TYR A 226 -3.06 -8.41 9.62
N ASP A 227 -3.14 -7.35 10.41
CA ASP A 227 -2.11 -6.96 11.38
C ASP A 227 -2.79 -6.20 12.54
N LEU A 228 -2.03 -5.78 13.56
CA LEU A 228 -2.56 -4.91 14.61
C LEU A 228 -2.82 -3.50 14.07
N CYS A 229 -3.82 -2.80 14.62
CA CYS A 229 -4.26 -1.45 14.22
C CYS A 229 -4.80 -1.34 12.78
N GLN A 230 -5.49 -2.36 12.28
CA GLN A 230 -6.12 -2.31 10.94
C GLN A 230 -7.33 -1.37 10.91
N VAL A 231 -8.06 -1.34 12.02
CA VAL A 231 -9.27 -0.54 12.22
C VAL A 231 -8.97 0.62 13.17
N THR A 232 -9.46 1.82 12.84
CA THR A 232 -9.32 2.99 13.72
C THR A 232 -10.30 2.96 14.88
N LEU A 233 -9.93 3.61 15.99
CA LEU A 233 -10.79 3.74 17.17
C LEU A 233 -12.15 4.35 16.82
N TYR A 234 -12.16 5.33 15.91
CA TYR A 234 -13.39 5.95 15.42
C TYR A 234 -14.38 4.94 14.84
N HIS A 235 -13.91 4.00 14.01
CA HIS A 235 -14.79 2.97 13.46
C HIS A 235 -15.35 2.07 14.56
N ILE A 236 -14.50 1.67 15.51
CA ILE A 236 -14.94 0.84 16.65
C ILE A 236 -16.01 1.58 17.45
N TRP A 237 -15.86 2.87 17.72
CA TRP A 237 -16.88 3.66 18.41
C TRP A 237 -18.19 3.81 17.65
N VAL A 238 -18.14 3.86 16.32
CA VAL A 238 -19.34 3.86 15.46
C VAL A 238 -20.07 2.53 15.58
N VAL A 239 -19.34 1.41 15.44
CA VAL A 239 -19.91 0.05 15.53
C VAL A 239 -20.47 -0.21 16.93
N THR A 240 -19.71 0.14 17.96
CA THR A 240 -20.09 -0.05 19.38
C THR A 240 -21.11 0.97 19.90
N LYS A 241 -21.56 1.91 19.04
CA LYS A 241 -22.52 2.97 19.37
C LYS A 241 -22.13 3.82 20.58
N VAL A 242 -20.83 3.93 20.87
CA VAL A 242 -20.30 4.76 21.95
C VAL A 242 -20.50 6.25 21.62
N LEU A 243 -20.36 6.62 20.34
CA LEU A 243 -20.56 8.00 19.86
C LEU A 243 -22.02 8.47 19.95
N GLU A 244 -22.99 7.56 19.80
CA GLU A 244 -24.41 7.91 19.93
C GLU A 244 -24.78 8.26 21.38
N LYS A 245 -24.06 7.69 22.36
CA LYS A 245 -24.26 7.96 23.80
C LYS A 245 -23.63 9.28 24.25
N THR A 246 -22.62 9.78 23.54
CA THR A 246 -21.90 11.03 23.90
C THR A 246 -22.49 12.29 23.25
N GLY A 247 -23.59 12.18 22.51
CA GLY A 247 -24.35 13.34 22.00
C GLY A 247 -23.70 14.13 20.86
N ILE A 248 -22.58 13.64 20.29
CA ILE A 248 -21.93 14.27 19.13
C ILE A 248 -22.59 13.75 17.86
N LYS A 249 -23.71 14.35 17.47
CA LYS A 249 -24.29 14.19 16.13
C LYS A 249 -23.43 14.95 15.13
N ASN A 250 -22.73 14.24 14.23
CA ASN A 250 -22.20 14.85 13.02
C ASN A 250 -23.33 14.93 11.99
N GLU A 251 -23.82 16.15 11.72
CA GLU A 251 -24.88 16.46 10.73
C GLU A 251 -24.49 16.20 9.25
N ILE A 252 -23.37 15.52 8.98
CA ILE A 252 -22.82 15.40 7.62
C ILE A 252 -23.33 14.14 6.86
N ASN A 253 -23.99 13.20 7.54
CA ASN A 253 -24.42 11.93 6.91
C ASN A 253 -25.89 11.86 6.48
N GLU A 254 -26.68 12.93 6.60
CA GLU A 254 -28.00 13.01 5.96
C GLU A 254 -27.88 13.50 4.50
N ILE A 255 -27.18 12.73 3.65
CA ILE A 255 -27.31 12.88 2.20
C ILE A 255 -27.86 11.59 1.63
N ASN A 256 -29.19 11.58 1.49
CA ASN A 256 -30.01 10.80 0.56
C ASN A 256 -29.79 9.28 0.51
N LEU A 257 -30.50 8.56 1.38
CA LEU A 257 -30.70 7.09 1.32
C LEU A 257 -31.82 6.66 0.33
N ASN A 258 -32.25 7.52 -0.60
CA ASN A 258 -33.47 7.27 -1.40
C ASN A 258 -33.28 6.83 -2.86
N ASP A 259 -32.11 6.30 -3.24
CA ASP A 259 -31.95 5.69 -4.58
C ASP A 259 -31.73 4.17 -4.46
N GLU A 260 -32.83 3.45 -4.21
CA GLU A 260 -32.97 2.02 -4.50
C GLU A 260 -33.04 1.77 -6.01
N VAL A 261 -31.91 1.68 -6.72
CA VAL A 261 -31.84 0.92 -7.99
C VAL A 261 -30.43 0.36 -8.23
N ASN A 262 -30.29 -0.96 -8.12
CA ASN A 262 -29.27 -1.83 -8.76
C ASN A 262 -27.84 -1.30 -8.98
N MET A 263 -26.94 -1.42 -7.97
CA MET A 263 -25.51 -1.71 -8.21
C MET A 263 -24.91 -2.49 -7.02
N MET A 264 -24.23 -3.59 -7.33
CA MET A 264 -23.79 -4.68 -6.43
C MET A 264 -22.45 -4.43 -5.72
N LEU A 265 -22.04 -3.18 -5.48
CA LEU A 265 -20.78 -2.84 -4.81
C LEU A 265 -20.98 -1.63 -3.86
N PRO A 266 -20.49 -1.69 -2.62
CA PRO A 266 -20.53 -0.54 -1.70
C PRO A 266 -19.74 0.64 -2.29
N LYS A 267 -20.34 1.83 -2.29
CA LYS A 267 -19.73 3.06 -2.85
C LYS A 267 -18.52 3.56 -2.02
N SER A 268 -18.32 3.07 -0.79
CA SER A 268 -17.15 3.41 0.04
C SER A 268 -16.74 2.28 1.00
N VAL A 269 -15.43 2.17 1.28
CA VAL A 269 -14.85 1.20 2.23
C VAL A 269 -15.46 1.35 3.64
N SER A 270 -15.81 2.57 4.05
CA SER A 270 -16.45 2.82 5.35
C SER A 270 -17.87 2.29 5.42
N SER A 271 -18.68 2.47 4.37
CA SER A 271 -20.02 1.88 4.31
C SER A 271 -19.95 0.36 4.28
N TYR A 272 -18.94 -0.19 3.59
CA TYR A 272 -18.71 -1.62 3.56
C TYR A 272 -18.42 -2.17 4.96
N MET A 273 -17.38 -1.65 5.64
CA MET A 273 -16.98 -2.13 6.97
C MET A 273 -18.10 -2.03 8.01
N ILE A 274 -18.96 -1.01 7.93
CA ILE A 274 -20.11 -0.85 8.84
C ILE A 274 -21.21 -1.87 8.53
N ASN A 275 -21.47 -2.16 7.25
CA ASN A 275 -22.55 -3.06 6.83
C ASN A 275 -22.13 -4.55 6.78
N MET A 276 -20.85 -4.88 7.04
CA MET A 276 -20.34 -6.27 7.03
C MET A 276 -21.08 -7.19 7.99
N THR A 277 -21.57 -6.62 9.09
CA THR A 277 -22.25 -7.34 10.18
C THR A 277 -23.65 -7.79 9.81
N ASP A 278 -24.23 -7.26 8.74
CA ASP A 278 -25.64 -7.47 8.41
C ASP A 278 -25.84 -8.58 7.36
N ASP A 279 -24.86 -8.82 6.48
CA ASP A 279 -24.96 -9.80 5.40
C ASP A 279 -24.52 -11.23 5.80
N LEU A 280 -23.62 -11.35 6.77
CA LEU A 280 -23.13 -12.62 7.32
C LEU A 280 -23.44 -12.71 8.83
N ASP A 281 -23.77 -13.91 9.33
CA ASP A 281 -23.89 -14.17 10.78
C ASP A 281 -22.51 -14.26 11.48
N THR A 282 -21.60 -13.33 11.16
CA THR A 282 -20.26 -13.22 11.77
C THR A 282 -20.37 -12.93 13.25
N ASN A 283 -21.34 -12.12 13.68
CA ASN A 283 -21.56 -11.81 15.10
C ASN A 283 -21.95 -13.04 15.91
N SER A 284 -22.84 -13.90 15.40
CA SER A 284 -23.23 -15.14 16.07
C SER A 284 -22.06 -16.13 16.14
N SER A 285 -21.28 -16.23 15.06
CA SER A 285 -20.07 -17.06 14.99
C SER A 285 -19.02 -16.58 16.00
N LEU A 286 -18.75 -15.28 16.03
CA LEU A 286 -17.85 -14.65 16.99
C LEU A 286 -18.28 -14.89 18.43
N LYS A 287 -19.57 -14.68 18.74
CA LYS A 287 -20.13 -14.90 20.09
C LYS A 287 -19.91 -16.34 20.54
N ALA A 288 -20.23 -17.31 19.70
CA ALA A 288 -20.05 -18.73 20.00
C ALA A 288 -18.58 -19.09 20.27
N LEU A 289 -17.64 -18.47 19.55
CA LEU A 289 -16.20 -18.67 19.77
C LEU A 289 -15.74 -18.06 21.11
N LEU A 290 -16.19 -16.84 21.43
CA LEU A 290 -15.86 -16.16 22.68
C LEU A 290 -16.48 -16.86 23.91
N ASP A 291 -17.67 -17.42 23.77
CA ASP A 291 -18.32 -18.22 24.82
C ASP A 291 -17.51 -19.49 25.12
N ASN A 292 -16.97 -20.14 24.08
CA ASN A 292 -16.08 -21.30 24.24
C ASN A 292 -14.77 -20.91 24.95
N PHE A 293 -14.16 -19.78 24.58
CA PHE A 293 -12.97 -19.27 25.28
C PHE A 293 -13.27 -18.94 26.75
N SER A 294 -14.42 -18.31 27.01
CA SER A 294 -14.90 -18.00 28.37
C SER A 294 -15.08 -19.28 29.20
N HIS A 295 -15.62 -20.34 28.58
CA HIS A 295 -15.73 -21.65 29.21
C HIS A 295 -14.37 -22.20 29.63
N TRP A 296 -13.38 -22.17 28.74
CA TRP A 296 -12.01 -22.61 29.05
C TRP A 296 -11.36 -21.79 30.16
N PHE A 297 -11.53 -20.46 30.14
CA PHE A 297 -11.01 -19.58 31.19
C PHE A 297 -11.65 -19.86 32.56
N SER A 298 -12.94 -20.21 32.59
CA SER A 298 -13.65 -20.55 33.84
C SER A 298 -13.09 -21.80 34.55
N LYS A 299 -12.43 -22.69 33.81
CA LYS A 299 -11.80 -23.91 34.36
C LYS A 299 -10.40 -23.65 34.95
N GLY A 300 -9.94 -22.40 34.91
CA GLY A 300 -8.64 -21.98 35.41
C GLY A 300 -7.72 -21.61 34.26
N VAL A 301 -7.56 -20.31 34.02
CA VAL A 301 -6.70 -19.77 32.95
C VAL A 301 -5.24 -20.22 33.08
N GLN A 302 -4.76 -20.44 34.31
CA GLN A 302 -3.41 -20.93 34.60
C GLN A 302 -3.21 -22.41 34.25
N ASN A 303 -4.30 -23.20 34.19
CA ASN A 303 -4.25 -24.63 33.90
C ASN A 303 -4.30 -24.91 32.39
N MET A 304 -4.53 -23.87 31.57
CA MET A 304 -4.54 -23.99 30.12
C MET A 304 -3.12 -24.21 29.57
N PRO A 305 -2.92 -25.19 28.68
CA PRO A 305 -1.65 -25.37 27.99
C PRO A 305 -1.22 -24.11 27.25
N LEU A 306 0.07 -23.78 27.31
CA LEU A 306 0.62 -22.51 26.82
C LEU A 306 0.35 -22.25 25.31
N ASN A 307 0.39 -23.30 24.48
CA ASN A 307 0.12 -23.18 23.04
C ASN A 307 -1.34 -22.79 22.78
N LEU A 308 -2.27 -23.46 23.47
CA LEU A 308 -3.70 -23.17 23.37
C LEU A 308 -3.98 -21.75 23.89
N LEU A 309 -3.43 -21.39 25.04
CA LEU A 309 -3.56 -20.04 25.62
C LEU A 309 -3.00 -18.94 24.69
N THR A 310 -1.88 -19.20 24.01
CA THR A 310 -1.30 -18.26 23.04
C THR A 310 -2.21 -18.08 21.83
N ALA A 311 -2.77 -19.17 21.30
CA ALA A 311 -3.68 -19.11 20.16
C ALA A 311 -5.00 -18.42 20.51
N THR A 312 -5.59 -18.71 21.68
CA THR A 312 -6.81 -18.04 22.14
C THR A 312 -6.61 -16.55 22.36
N THR A 313 -5.52 -16.16 23.03
CA THR A 313 -5.23 -14.73 23.30
C THR A 313 -4.94 -13.97 22.01
N ARG A 314 -4.18 -14.56 21.08
CA ARG A 314 -3.97 -13.99 19.74
C ARG A 314 -5.29 -13.84 18.97
N SER A 315 -6.14 -14.88 18.99
CA SER A 315 -7.45 -14.87 18.32
C SER A 315 -8.34 -13.74 18.85
N ILE A 316 -8.46 -13.62 20.17
CA ILE A 316 -9.21 -12.54 20.83
C ILE A 316 -8.70 -11.17 20.38
N VAL A 317 -7.38 -10.97 20.37
CA VAL A 317 -6.79 -9.69 19.98
C VAL A 317 -7.08 -9.33 18.53
N LEU A 318 -6.93 -10.27 17.60
CA LEU A 318 -7.18 -10.01 16.18
C LEU A 318 -8.67 -9.82 15.87
N LEU A 319 -9.55 -10.59 16.51
CA LEU A 319 -11.00 -10.51 16.34
C LEU A 319 -11.64 -9.37 17.13
N SER A 320 -10.89 -8.71 18.02
CA SER A 320 -11.40 -7.57 18.78
C SER A 320 -11.86 -6.41 17.89
N ASP A 321 -11.53 -6.39 16.59
CA ASP A 321 -12.07 -5.39 15.66
C ASP A 321 -13.51 -5.69 15.19
N LEU A 322 -14.02 -6.91 15.42
CA LEU A 322 -15.39 -7.35 15.08
C LEU A 322 -16.39 -7.21 16.24
N PHE A 323 -15.95 -6.77 17.41
CA PHE A 323 -16.82 -6.71 18.58
C PHE A 323 -17.87 -5.61 18.41
N ASP A 324 -19.14 -5.98 18.62
CA ASP A 324 -20.30 -5.12 18.48
C ASP A 324 -20.61 -4.33 19.75
N ASP A 325 -20.36 -4.91 20.93
CA ASP A 325 -20.74 -4.29 22.21
C ASP A 325 -19.54 -4.06 23.15
N VAL A 326 -19.53 -2.93 23.85
CA VAL A 326 -18.55 -2.61 24.91
C VAL A 326 -18.55 -3.64 26.05
N SER A 327 -19.70 -4.26 26.33
CA SER A 327 -19.84 -5.30 27.37
C SER A 327 -19.00 -6.53 27.07
N THR A 328 -18.82 -6.88 25.80
CA THR A 328 -17.96 -8.00 25.38
C THR A 328 -16.51 -7.72 25.73
N TYR A 329 -16.05 -6.48 25.46
CA TYR A 329 -14.70 -6.08 25.79
C TYR A 329 -14.42 -6.15 27.30
N ARG A 330 -15.36 -5.64 28.12
CA ARG A 330 -15.27 -5.67 29.59
C ARG A 330 -15.22 -7.10 30.12
N SER A 331 -16.07 -7.99 29.60
CA SER A 331 -16.13 -9.39 30.03
C SER A 331 -14.81 -10.11 29.78
N ILE A 332 -14.23 -9.93 28.59
CA ILE A 332 -12.93 -10.51 28.23
C ILE A 332 -11.80 -9.90 29.08
N TYR A 333 -11.83 -8.59 29.33
CA TYR A 333 -10.85 -7.94 30.20
C TYR A 333 -10.82 -8.58 31.60
N ILE A 334 -11.98 -8.81 32.22
CA ILE A 334 -12.09 -9.45 33.54
C ILE A 334 -11.48 -10.86 33.52
N GLN A 335 -11.69 -11.63 32.45
CA GLN A 335 -11.13 -12.98 32.31
C GLN A 335 -9.61 -12.97 32.09
N LEU A 336 -9.08 -11.97 31.38
CA LEU A 336 -7.64 -11.83 31.12
C LEU A 336 -6.87 -11.14 32.26
N LYS A 337 -7.55 -10.41 33.16
CA LYS A 337 -6.95 -9.69 34.29
C LYS A 337 -5.98 -10.55 35.13
N PRO A 338 -6.30 -11.80 35.51
CA PRO A 338 -5.39 -12.65 36.30
C PRO A 338 -4.08 -13.01 35.59
N LEU A 339 -4.05 -13.00 34.25
CA LEU A 339 -2.84 -13.33 33.48
C LEU A 339 -1.78 -12.23 33.56
N PHE A 340 -2.18 -10.98 33.82
CA PHE A 340 -1.23 -9.86 33.97
C PHE A 340 -0.34 -9.99 35.21
N GLU A 341 -0.87 -10.59 36.27
CA GLU A 341 -0.20 -10.71 37.55
C GLU A 341 0.88 -11.80 37.54
N THR A 342 0.78 -12.76 36.62
CA THR A 342 1.69 -13.89 36.51
C THR A 342 2.98 -13.49 35.77
N GLU A 343 4.13 -13.59 36.43
CA GLU A 343 5.42 -13.13 35.85
C GLU A 343 5.92 -13.99 34.68
N GLU A 344 5.55 -15.28 34.63
CA GLU A 344 6.00 -16.21 33.61
C GLU A 344 5.54 -15.82 32.19
N TYR A 345 4.31 -15.30 32.07
CA TYR A 345 3.73 -14.92 30.78
C TYR A 345 4.30 -13.61 30.21
N LYS A 346 4.93 -12.76 31.04
CA LYS A 346 5.51 -11.46 30.61
C LYS A 346 6.65 -11.62 29.60
N ARG A 347 7.37 -12.75 29.65
CA ARG A 347 8.47 -13.05 28.72
C ARG A 347 8.02 -13.75 27.44
N THR A 348 6.73 -14.07 27.33
CA THR A 348 6.15 -14.76 26.18
C THR A 348 5.36 -13.77 25.31
N PRO A 349 5.06 -14.10 24.03
CA PRO A 349 4.23 -13.25 23.17
C PRO A 349 2.84 -12.93 23.76
N ILE A 350 2.33 -13.79 24.66
CA ILE A 350 1.08 -13.60 25.38
C ILE A 350 1.06 -12.25 26.10
N GLY A 351 2.14 -11.91 26.83
CA GLY A 351 2.23 -10.63 27.55
C GLY A 351 2.03 -9.43 26.62
N GLY A 352 2.64 -9.45 25.43
CA GLY A 352 2.45 -8.42 24.42
C GLY A 352 1.00 -8.30 23.94
N TYR A 353 0.36 -9.43 23.61
CA TYR A 353 -1.04 -9.45 23.15
C TYR A 353 -2.01 -8.90 24.20
N ILE A 354 -1.85 -9.32 25.46
CA ILE A 354 -2.73 -8.87 26.54
C ILE A 354 -2.52 -7.36 26.82
N LEU A 355 -1.27 -6.87 26.77
CA LEU A 355 -0.98 -5.43 26.89
C LEU A 355 -1.64 -4.62 25.77
N TYR A 356 -1.55 -5.07 24.51
CA TYR A 356 -2.23 -4.41 23.41
C TYR A 356 -3.74 -4.37 23.62
N TYR A 357 -4.35 -5.49 24.04
CA TYR A 357 -5.77 -5.58 24.31
C TYR A 357 -6.21 -4.61 25.41
N LEU A 358 -5.45 -4.52 26.51
CA LEU A 358 -5.70 -3.58 27.61
C LEU A 358 -5.71 -2.14 27.14
N LEU A 359 -4.68 -1.73 26.39
CA LEU A 359 -4.57 -0.37 25.87
C LEU A 359 -5.70 -0.05 24.89
N LYS A 360 -6.07 -1.01 24.04
CA LYS A 360 -7.22 -0.87 23.14
C LYS A 360 -8.53 -0.74 23.91
N TYR A 361 -8.80 -1.62 24.87
CA TYR A 361 -10.01 -1.60 25.70
C TYR A 361 -10.14 -0.26 26.46
N PHE A 362 -9.06 0.17 27.10
CA PHE A 362 -9.04 1.46 27.79
C PHE A 362 -9.31 2.64 26.84
N SER A 363 -8.78 2.61 25.62
CA SER A 363 -9.02 3.65 24.61
C SER A 363 -10.49 3.71 24.17
N ILE A 364 -11.18 2.57 24.14
CA ILE A 364 -12.59 2.47 23.72
C ILE A 364 -13.54 2.97 24.82
N VAL A 365 -13.32 2.51 26.06
CA VAL A 365 -14.20 2.78 27.21
C VAL A 365 -13.94 4.14 27.83
N GLY A 366 -12.67 4.57 27.83
CA GLY A 366 -12.23 5.79 28.48
C GLY A 366 -12.12 5.66 30.00
N ILE A 367 -11.56 6.71 30.62
CA ILE A 367 -11.15 6.71 32.04
C ILE A 367 -12.33 6.52 32.99
N GLU A 368 -13.48 7.11 32.68
CA GLU A 368 -14.65 7.18 33.59
C GLU A 368 -15.36 5.84 33.79
N THR A 369 -15.25 4.93 32.82
CA THR A 369 -16.03 3.67 32.83
C THR A 369 -15.15 2.41 32.80
N PHE A 370 -13.83 2.58 32.93
CA PHE A 370 -12.84 1.50 32.84
C PHE A 370 -13.00 0.47 33.96
N ASP A 371 -12.94 0.93 35.21
CA ASP A 371 -13.23 0.16 36.41
C ASP A 371 -14.04 1.07 37.36
N GLU A 372 -15.32 0.74 37.59
CA GLU A 372 -16.24 1.52 38.45
C GLU A 372 -15.75 1.66 39.91
N GLU A 373 -14.79 0.82 40.31
CA GLU A 373 -14.24 0.76 41.67
C GLU A 373 -12.99 1.64 41.88
N GLN A 374 -12.34 2.09 40.81
CA GLN A 374 -11.07 2.85 40.89
C GLN A 374 -11.29 4.34 40.59
N SER A 375 -10.52 5.20 41.26
CA SER A 375 -10.50 6.64 40.95
C SER A 375 -9.79 6.92 39.61
N GLU A 376 -10.12 8.02 38.94
CA GLU A 376 -9.49 8.43 37.68
C GLU A 376 -7.95 8.50 37.78
N SER A 377 -7.43 8.94 38.93
CA SER A 377 -5.98 9.02 39.17
C SER A 377 -5.31 7.65 39.30
N GLU A 378 -6.00 6.69 39.90
CA GLU A 378 -5.45 5.33 40.10
C GLU A 378 -5.40 4.57 38.78
N THR A 379 -6.42 4.71 37.92
CA THR A 379 -6.43 4.09 36.59
C THR A 379 -5.33 4.67 35.69
N ILE A 380 -5.12 5.99 35.72
CA ILE A 380 -4.01 6.65 35.00
C ILE A 380 -2.66 6.16 35.52
N HIS A 381 -2.47 6.11 36.85
CA HIS A 381 -1.23 5.63 37.45
C HIS A 381 -0.97 4.16 37.10
N PHE A 382 -2.01 3.31 37.15
CA PHE A 382 -1.92 1.90 36.77
C PHE A 382 -1.42 1.74 35.33
N ILE A 383 -2.05 2.40 34.37
CA ILE A 383 -1.66 2.31 32.95
C ILE A 383 -0.26 2.87 32.73
N THR A 384 0.05 4.02 33.34
CA THR A 384 1.37 4.65 33.21
C THR A 384 2.47 3.73 33.75
N SER A 385 2.26 3.14 34.94
CA SER A 385 3.23 2.23 35.56
C SER A 385 3.46 0.95 34.76
N ILE A 386 2.42 0.40 34.13
CA ILE A 386 2.52 -0.79 33.28
C ILE A 386 3.32 -0.48 32.03
N VAL A 387 2.97 0.61 31.34
CA VAL A 387 3.66 0.99 30.10
C VAL A 387 5.13 1.36 30.39
N GLU A 388 5.41 2.07 31.48
CA GLU A 388 6.77 2.37 31.95
C GLU A 388 7.62 1.12 32.14
N LYS A 389 7.07 0.11 32.82
CA LYS A 389 7.77 -1.14 33.11
C LYS A 389 8.02 -1.95 31.84
N GLU A 390 7.04 -2.04 30.96
CA GLU A 390 7.09 -2.94 29.81
C GLU A 390 7.82 -2.35 28.60
N ILE A 391 7.96 -1.02 28.49
CA ILE A 391 8.83 -0.38 27.47
C ILE A 391 10.31 -0.78 27.69
N GLN A 392 10.71 -1.05 28.92
CA GLN A 392 12.07 -1.51 29.25
C GLN A 392 12.31 -2.99 28.91
N SER A 393 11.29 -3.71 28.43
CA SER A 393 11.41 -5.12 28.08
C SER A 393 12.43 -5.37 26.96
N THR A 394 13.07 -6.55 26.97
CA THR A 394 14.03 -6.97 25.94
C THR A 394 13.36 -7.54 24.69
N CYS A 395 12.07 -7.89 24.77
CA CYS A 395 11.34 -8.51 23.68
C CYS A 395 10.81 -7.46 22.69
N LEU A 396 11.29 -7.51 21.44
CA LEU A 396 10.84 -6.61 20.36
C LEU A 396 9.34 -6.73 20.08
N PHE A 397 8.78 -7.93 20.19
CA PHE A 397 7.35 -8.15 19.96
C PHE A 397 6.47 -7.51 21.04
N THR A 398 6.90 -7.55 22.30
CA THR A 398 6.19 -6.85 23.39
C THR A 398 6.17 -5.35 23.15
N LYS A 399 7.31 -4.76 22.74
CA LYS A 399 7.38 -3.34 22.34
C LYS A 399 6.48 -3.01 21.15
N TYR A 400 6.47 -3.87 20.13
CA TYR A 400 5.58 -3.74 18.96
C TYR A 400 4.11 -3.65 19.38
N CYS A 401 3.67 -4.52 20.29
CA CYS A 401 2.30 -4.52 20.81
C CYS A 401 1.99 -3.28 21.65
N ILE A 402 2.92 -2.82 22.49
CA ILE A 402 2.77 -1.59 23.27
C ILE A 402 2.60 -0.40 22.34
N TYR A 403 3.50 -0.23 21.36
CA TYR A 403 3.41 0.89 20.42
C TYR A 403 2.12 0.85 19.61
N SER A 404 1.67 -0.34 19.22
CA SER A 404 0.38 -0.52 18.55
C SER A 404 -0.80 -0.12 19.46
N GLY A 405 -0.77 -0.50 20.74
CA GLY A 405 -1.80 -0.12 21.70
C GLY A 405 -1.79 1.38 22.02
N THR A 406 -0.62 2.00 22.09
CA THR A 406 -0.49 3.44 22.35
C THR A 406 -0.97 4.28 21.17
N ILE A 407 -0.99 3.74 19.94
CA ILE A 407 -1.65 4.41 18.80
C ILE A 407 -3.16 4.57 19.06
N PHE A 408 -3.82 3.60 19.72
CA PHE A 408 -5.22 3.76 20.13
C PHE A 408 -5.38 4.81 21.23
N LEU A 409 -4.43 4.86 22.19
CA LEU A 409 -4.41 5.93 23.18
C LEU A 409 -4.26 7.30 22.53
N CYS A 410 -3.46 7.43 21.48
CA CYS A 410 -3.34 8.67 20.71
C CYS A 410 -4.62 9.03 19.93
N GLN A 411 -5.55 8.10 19.72
CA GLN A 411 -6.82 8.37 19.03
C GLN A 411 -7.97 8.67 20.00
N SER A 412 -7.82 8.30 21.28
CA SER A 412 -8.88 8.46 22.27
C SER A 412 -9.05 9.93 22.68
N TYR A 413 -10.21 10.28 23.24
CA TYR A 413 -10.42 11.60 23.84
C TYR A 413 -9.70 11.77 25.20
N THR A 414 -9.05 10.71 25.70
CA THR A 414 -8.34 10.70 26.98
C THR A 414 -6.86 11.09 26.87
N THR A 415 -6.39 11.42 25.65
CA THR A 415 -5.02 11.84 25.35
C THR A 415 -4.53 12.96 26.25
N ASP A 416 -5.37 13.97 26.49
CA ASP A 416 -5.00 15.18 27.22
C ASP A 416 -4.65 14.86 28.69
N LYS A 417 -5.35 13.90 29.28
CA LYS A 417 -5.09 13.41 30.65
C LYS A 417 -3.84 12.52 30.74
N LEU A 418 -3.36 11.97 29.62
CA LEU A 418 -2.21 11.07 29.52
C LEU A 418 -0.94 11.74 28.94
N ALA A 419 -0.85 13.06 28.98
CA ALA A 419 0.27 13.80 28.39
C ALA A 419 1.65 13.37 28.92
N SER A 420 1.78 13.04 30.22
CA SER A 420 3.04 12.56 30.82
C SER A 420 3.49 11.22 30.26
N LEU A 421 2.55 10.31 30.00
CA LEU A 421 2.82 9.01 29.40
C LEU A 421 3.26 9.17 27.93
N ILE A 422 2.59 10.05 27.18
CA ILE A 422 2.97 10.36 25.78
C ILE A 422 4.38 10.97 25.74
N GLU A 423 4.71 11.85 26.71
CA GLU A 423 6.06 12.42 26.82
C GLU A 423 7.11 11.33 27.03
N LEU A 424 6.91 10.43 28.00
CA LEU A 424 7.81 9.30 28.25
C LEU A 424 8.01 8.41 27.00
N ILE A 425 6.92 8.05 26.32
CA ILE A 425 6.97 7.23 25.11
C ILE A 425 7.77 7.95 24.02
N SER A 426 7.55 9.26 23.86
CA SER A 426 8.26 10.08 22.87
C SER A 426 9.78 10.11 23.10
N GLU A 427 10.22 10.17 24.36
CA GLU A 427 11.65 10.11 24.70
C GLU A 427 12.27 8.76 24.34
N ASN A 428 11.56 7.66 24.62
CA ASN A 428 12.02 6.32 24.29
C ASN A 428 12.07 6.07 22.79
N LEU A 429 11.04 6.48 22.03
CA LEU A 429 11.03 6.39 20.57
C LEU A 429 12.20 7.17 19.95
N TYR A 430 12.48 8.38 20.44
CA TYR A 430 13.61 9.16 19.96
C TYR A 430 14.96 8.46 20.21
N LYS A 431 15.15 7.87 21.39
CA LYS A 431 16.36 7.07 21.71
C LYS A 431 16.49 5.83 20.82
N GLU A 432 15.38 5.16 20.51
CA GLU A 432 15.40 3.97 19.65
C GLU A 432 15.74 4.32 18.20
N VAL A 433 15.10 5.35 17.62
CA VAL A 433 15.33 5.74 16.23
C VAL A 433 16.72 6.35 16.00
N THR A 434 17.28 7.02 17.01
CA THR A 434 18.64 7.58 16.92
C THR A 434 19.73 6.52 17.08
N ASN A 435 19.38 5.30 17.50
CA ASN A 435 20.32 4.20 17.62
C ASN A 435 20.74 3.68 16.24
N VAL A 436 22.05 3.54 16.01
CA VAL A 436 22.63 3.06 14.74
C VAL A 436 22.12 1.67 14.35
N MET A 437 21.71 0.85 15.32
CA MET A 437 21.17 -0.49 15.06
C MET A 437 19.71 -0.49 14.60
N PHE A 438 18.98 0.63 14.69
CA PHE A 438 17.55 0.69 14.35
C PHE A 438 17.28 0.25 12.91
N ASN A 439 18.10 0.72 11.97
CA ASN A 439 17.94 0.41 10.54
C ASN A 439 18.21 -1.07 10.20
N LYS A 440 18.73 -1.86 11.14
CA LYS A 440 18.94 -3.31 11.00
C LYS A 440 17.81 -4.14 11.63
N LEU A 441 16.87 -3.49 12.33
CA LEU A 441 15.72 -4.18 12.93
C LEU A 441 14.74 -4.64 11.85
N PRO A 442 13.85 -5.59 12.13
CA PRO A 442 12.84 -6.04 11.17
C PRO A 442 11.94 -4.90 10.68
N ASP A 443 11.58 -4.95 9.39
CA ASP A 443 10.73 -3.93 8.74
C ASP A 443 9.41 -3.67 9.49
N PHE A 444 8.76 -4.73 9.99
CA PHE A 444 7.49 -4.61 10.72
C PHE A 444 7.61 -3.75 12.00
N TYR A 445 8.76 -3.82 12.67
CA TYR A 445 9.01 -3.05 13.89
C TYR A 445 9.31 -1.59 13.58
N GLN A 446 10.14 -1.35 12.56
CA GLN A 446 10.44 0.00 12.08
C GLN A 446 9.16 0.72 11.65
N ASP A 447 8.31 0.04 10.89
CA ASP A 447 7.03 0.56 10.41
C ASP A 447 6.13 1.06 11.55
N ARG A 448 6.01 0.29 12.65
CA ARG A 448 5.19 0.70 13.80
C ARG A 448 5.77 1.87 14.57
N ILE A 449 7.08 1.91 14.75
CA ILE A 449 7.72 3.05 15.42
C ILE A 449 7.49 4.34 14.63
N PHE A 450 7.64 4.29 13.31
CA PHE A 450 7.29 5.44 12.48
C PHE A 450 5.81 5.79 12.64
N GLN A 451 4.89 4.85 12.49
CA GLN A 451 3.46 5.11 12.68
C GLN A 451 3.15 5.80 14.03
N MET A 452 3.80 5.37 15.12
CA MET A 452 3.63 5.99 16.44
C MET A 452 4.21 7.41 16.51
N ILE A 453 5.40 7.66 15.98
CA ILE A 453 6.00 9.01 15.93
C ILE A 453 5.06 9.94 15.17
N PHE A 454 4.60 9.50 13.99
CA PHE A 454 3.71 10.28 13.14
C PHE A 454 2.33 10.51 13.79
N SER A 455 1.77 9.55 14.54
CA SER A 455 0.51 9.74 15.27
C SER A 455 0.66 10.73 16.44
N ILE A 456 1.77 10.71 17.18
CA ILE A 456 2.04 11.70 18.24
C ILE A 456 2.13 13.10 17.64
N GLN A 457 2.82 13.26 16.51
CA GLN A 457 2.92 14.57 15.85
C GLN A 457 1.58 15.11 15.36
N ASN A 458 0.69 14.22 14.91
CA ASN A 458 -0.65 14.62 14.47
C ASN A 458 -1.53 15.16 15.61
N LEU A 459 -1.25 14.81 16.86
CA LEU A 459 -1.96 15.36 18.02
C LEU A 459 -1.66 16.85 18.25
N GLY A 460 -0.63 17.42 17.61
CA GLY A 460 -0.23 18.81 17.82
C GLY A 460 0.39 19.09 19.20
N LEU A 461 0.59 18.07 20.04
CA LEU A 461 1.29 18.17 21.31
C LEU A 461 2.80 18.19 21.05
N GLU A 462 3.43 19.37 21.14
CA GLU A 462 4.89 19.47 21.10
C GLU A 462 5.48 18.83 22.37
N THR A 463 5.98 17.60 22.26
CA THR A 463 6.77 16.98 23.34
C THR A 463 8.20 17.52 23.33
N LYS A 464 8.87 17.51 24.48
CA LYS A 464 10.23 18.06 24.64
C LYS A 464 11.25 17.48 23.66
N MET A 465 11.09 16.21 23.26
CA MET A 465 12.04 15.50 22.39
C MET A 465 11.56 15.37 20.93
N LEU A 466 10.26 15.19 20.66
CA LEU A 466 9.74 15.10 19.27
C LEU A 466 9.33 16.48 18.74
N THR A 467 10.27 17.42 18.72
CA THR A 467 10.06 18.71 18.06
C THR A 467 10.00 18.55 16.53
N GLU A 468 9.42 19.53 15.84
CA GLU A 468 9.40 19.59 14.37
C GLU A 468 10.81 19.44 13.76
N LYS A 469 11.84 20.01 14.41
CA LYS A 469 13.23 19.89 13.95
C LYS A 469 13.77 18.46 14.07
N ASN A 470 13.47 17.78 15.16
CA ASN A 470 13.95 16.42 15.40
C ASN A 470 13.26 15.41 14.49
N THR A 471 11.99 15.64 14.17
CA THR A 471 11.24 14.78 13.26
C THR A 471 11.69 14.94 11.81
N VAL A 472 12.01 16.18 11.37
CA VAL A 472 12.73 16.41 10.12
C VAL A 472 14.07 15.66 10.11
N LYS A 473 14.84 15.72 11.20
CA LYS A 473 16.12 14.99 11.31
C LYS A 473 15.93 13.47 11.20
N ILE A 474 14.91 12.91 11.85
CA ILE A 474 14.56 11.49 11.75
C ILE A 474 14.26 11.12 10.29
N ILE A 475 13.39 11.88 9.63
CA ILE A 475 13.03 11.66 8.23
C ILE A 475 14.30 11.70 7.35
N MET A 476 15.14 12.73 7.50
CA MET A 476 16.37 12.84 6.70
C MET A 476 17.36 11.71 6.96
N ASN A 477 17.48 11.22 8.20
CA ASN A 477 18.31 10.04 8.50
C ASN A 477 17.80 8.81 7.72
N THR A 478 16.48 8.60 7.67
CA THR A 478 15.91 7.47 6.91
C THR A 478 16.21 7.54 5.41
N PHE A 479 16.26 8.74 4.82
CA PHE A 479 16.63 8.91 3.41
C PHE A 479 18.12 8.70 3.15
N ASN A 480 18.98 9.07 4.11
CA ASN A 480 20.43 8.93 4.00
C ASN A 480 20.91 7.49 4.21
N ASP A 481 20.19 6.70 5.00
CA ASP A 481 20.61 5.36 5.38
C ASP A 481 20.43 4.33 4.25
N LYS A 482 21.54 3.69 3.85
CA LYS A 482 21.54 2.73 2.75
C LYS A 482 20.86 1.40 3.08
N TYR A 483 20.72 1.07 4.35
CA TYR A 483 20.24 -0.24 4.82
C TYR A 483 18.71 -0.35 4.94
N ILE A 484 17.98 0.77 4.82
CA ILE A 484 16.52 0.77 4.94
C ILE A 484 15.89 0.18 3.67
N SER A 485 14.91 -0.71 3.87
CA SER A 485 14.14 -1.34 2.80
C SER A 485 13.24 -0.32 2.06
N CYS A 486 12.97 -0.57 0.78
CA CYS A 486 12.13 0.33 -0.01
C CYS A 486 10.69 0.39 0.51
N ASN A 487 10.19 -0.69 1.12
CA ASN A 487 8.84 -0.76 1.69
C ASN A 487 8.66 0.18 2.89
N VAL A 488 9.62 0.16 3.82
CA VAL A 488 9.64 1.08 4.97
C VAL A 488 9.73 2.52 4.48
N LEU A 489 10.61 2.80 3.51
CA LEU A 489 10.74 4.15 2.95
C LEU A 489 9.44 4.66 2.29
N CYS A 490 8.75 3.81 1.52
CA CYS A 490 7.48 4.17 0.90
C CYS A 490 6.38 4.46 1.94
N LYS A 491 6.38 3.73 3.06
CA LYS A 491 5.44 3.95 4.17
C LYS A 491 5.76 5.22 4.95
N VAL A 492 7.04 5.46 5.28
CA VAL A 492 7.48 6.71 5.92
C VAL A 492 7.11 7.90 5.04
N THR A 493 7.39 7.82 3.75
CA THR A 493 7.00 8.83 2.75
C THR A 493 5.50 9.11 2.76
N ARG A 494 4.66 8.09 2.91
CA ARG A 494 3.21 8.29 3.00
C ARG A 494 2.82 9.04 4.28
N LEU A 495 3.38 8.64 5.42
CA LEU A 495 3.08 9.27 6.71
C LEU A 495 3.57 10.72 6.76
N THR A 496 4.73 11.02 6.18
CA THR A 496 5.25 12.39 6.09
C THR A 496 4.43 13.27 5.17
N MET A 497 3.90 12.76 4.04
CA MET A 497 2.97 13.52 3.19
C MET A 497 1.71 13.97 3.94
N GLN A 498 1.21 13.12 4.83
CA GLN A 498 0.05 13.44 5.66
C GLN A 498 0.41 14.54 6.66
N LEU A 499 1.53 14.43 7.37
CA LEU A 499 1.98 15.51 8.28
C LEU A 499 2.23 16.83 7.56
N ILE A 500 2.79 16.80 6.35
CA ILE A 500 2.97 18.02 5.55
C ILE A 500 1.61 18.71 5.40
N SER A 501 0.53 17.98 5.17
CA SER A 501 -0.82 18.55 5.00
C SER A 501 -1.32 19.31 6.23
N TYR A 502 -0.80 19.08 7.43
CA TYR A 502 -1.19 19.79 8.66
C TYR A 502 -0.25 20.94 9.02
N ASN A 503 1.07 20.74 8.99
CA ASN A 503 2.03 21.71 9.55
C ASN A 503 2.81 22.49 8.48
N ASN A 504 2.64 23.83 8.46
CA ASN A 504 3.27 24.72 7.47
C ASN A 504 4.76 24.95 7.76
N SER A 505 5.14 25.10 9.03
CA SER A 505 6.54 25.21 9.50
C SER A 505 7.34 23.96 9.12
N LEU A 506 6.79 22.78 9.41
CA LEU A 506 7.36 21.48 9.06
C LEU A 506 7.54 21.35 7.55
N SER A 507 6.54 21.75 6.76
CA SER A 507 6.61 21.73 5.29
C SER A 507 7.81 22.52 4.76
N LYS A 508 8.02 23.74 5.25
CA LYS A 508 9.15 24.58 4.84
C LYS A 508 10.50 23.97 5.23
N ALA A 509 10.62 23.45 6.45
CA ALA A 509 11.85 22.81 6.91
C ALA A 509 12.16 21.51 6.15
N LEU A 510 11.14 20.71 5.80
CA LEU A 510 11.30 19.52 4.97
C LEU A 510 11.71 19.88 3.55
N MET A 511 11.10 20.90 2.95
CA MET A 511 11.45 21.39 1.61
C MET A 511 12.95 21.76 1.52
N ASP A 512 13.47 22.50 2.51
CA ASP A 512 14.86 22.94 2.53
C ASP A 512 15.85 21.77 2.67
N ASN A 513 15.55 20.81 3.55
CA ASN A 513 16.40 19.64 3.77
C ASN A 513 16.33 18.63 2.61
N LEU A 514 15.15 18.43 2.02
CA LEU A 514 14.98 17.56 0.85
C LEU A 514 15.66 18.14 -0.38
N HIS A 515 15.62 19.47 -0.58
CA HIS A 515 16.41 20.13 -1.62
C HIS A 515 17.92 19.82 -1.49
N LEU A 516 18.46 19.88 -0.28
CA LEU A 516 19.88 19.54 -0.01
C LEU A 516 20.21 18.06 -0.20
N PHE A 517 19.22 17.17 -0.04
CA PHE A 517 19.39 15.75 -0.30
C PHE A 517 19.34 15.45 -1.80
N ILE A 518 18.36 16.02 -2.49
CA ILE A 518 18.18 15.85 -3.94
C ILE A 518 19.39 16.40 -4.70
N SER A 519 19.99 17.50 -4.24
CA SER A 519 21.21 18.05 -4.85
C SER A 519 22.45 17.15 -4.72
N LYS A 520 22.41 16.13 -3.85
CA LYS A 520 23.48 15.15 -3.64
C LYS A 520 23.17 13.78 -4.26
N ILE A 521 22.19 13.69 -5.16
CA ILE A 521 21.85 12.41 -5.80
C ILE A 521 23.01 11.96 -6.69
N ASP A 522 23.62 10.84 -6.31
CA ASP A 522 24.65 10.15 -7.10
C ASP A 522 24.03 9.12 -8.06
N LYS A 523 24.79 8.72 -9.10
CA LYS A 523 24.39 7.69 -10.09
C LYS A 523 24.00 6.34 -9.49
N ASN A 524 24.52 6.01 -8.29
CA ASN A 524 24.32 4.72 -7.63
C ASN A 524 23.14 4.69 -6.64
N MET A 525 22.37 5.79 -6.52
CA MET A 525 21.20 5.80 -5.64
C MET A 525 20.06 4.98 -6.24
N ASN A 526 19.33 4.26 -5.38
CA ASN A 526 18.15 3.50 -5.77
C ASN A 526 17.04 4.43 -6.29
N ILE A 527 16.46 4.09 -7.44
CA ILE A 527 15.41 4.86 -8.13
C ILE A 527 14.20 5.11 -7.21
N GLU A 528 13.76 4.11 -6.47
CA GLU A 528 12.62 4.23 -5.54
C GLU A 528 12.85 5.27 -4.43
N ARG A 529 14.11 5.46 -3.98
CA ARG A 529 14.44 6.52 -3.02
C ARG A 529 14.29 7.90 -3.63
N VAL A 530 14.68 8.05 -4.89
CA VAL A 530 14.54 9.30 -5.65
C VAL A 530 13.07 9.60 -5.88
N LYS A 531 12.25 8.61 -6.29
CA LYS A 531 10.79 8.75 -6.42
C LYS A 531 10.15 9.22 -5.11
N CYS A 532 10.50 8.57 -3.99
CA CYS A 532 10.01 8.95 -2.65
C CYS A 532 10.40 10.39 -2.28
N ALA A 533 11.68 10.76 -2.43
CA ALA A 533 12.16 12.10 -2.11
C ALA A 533 11.46 13.18 -2.97
N LEU A 534 11.29 12.93 -4.27
CA LEU A 534 10.58 13.85 -5.17
C LEU A 534 9.11 14.00 -4.81
N SER A 535 8.45 12.92 -4.44
CA SER A 535 7.04 12.95 -4.03
C SER A 535 6.82 13.74 -2.73
N LEU A 536 7.78 13.74 -1.81
CA LEU A 536 7.73 14.59 -0.61
C LEU A 536 8.02 16.05 -0.93
N PHE A 537 9.04 16.28 -1.76
CA PHE A 537 9.41 17.61 -2.18
C PHE A 537 8.26 18.30 -2.93
N SER A 538 7.56 17.58 -3.82
CA SER A 538 6.39 18.08 -4.53
C SER A 538 5.27 18.48 -3.56
N LYS A 539 4.93 17.62 -2.60
CA LYS A 539 3.88 17.91 -1.61
C LYS A 539 4.25 19.08 -0.70
N ALA A 540 5.51 19.16 -0.25
CA ALA A 540 6.00 20.24 0.59
C ALA A 540 5.96 21.59 -0.13
N ILE A 541 6.50 21.68 -1.35
CA ILE A 541 6.49 22.93 -2.12
C ILE A 541 5.08 23.40 -2.37
N CYS A 542 4.19 22.53 -2.85
CA CYS A 542 2.83 22.92 -3.14
C CYS A 542 2.15 23.56 -1.93
N LYS A 543 2.33 22.98 -0.73
CA LYS A 543 1.73 23.53 0.47
C LYS A 543 2.37 24.88 0.86
N VAL A 544 3.69 25.02 0.67
CA VAL A 544 4.35 26.31 0.85
C VAL A 544 3.81 27.34 -0.15
N LEU A 545 3.53 26.97 -1.39
CA LEU A 545 2.94 27.83 -2.41
C LEU A 545 1.47 28.18 -2.12
N ASP A 546 0.69 27.27 -1.55
CA ASP A 546 -0.67 27.57 -1.06
C ASP A 546 -0.63 28.65 0.04
N CYS A 547 0.41 28.65 0.88
CA CYS A 547 0.55 29.58 2.00
C CYS A 547 1.30 30.88 1.67
N THR A 548 2.17 30.88 0.64
CA THR A 548 3.08 32.00 0.34
C THR A 548 3.16 32.26 -1.16
N GLN A 549 3.26 33.54 -1.54
CA GLN A 549 3.53 33.93 -2.94
C GLN A 549 4.91 33.43 -3.39
N TYR A 550 5.08 33.25 -4.72
CA TYR A 550 6.35 32.87 -5.32
C TYR A 550 7.48 33.81 -4.89
N THR A 551 8.44 33.28 -4.13
CA THR A 551 9.69 33.97 -3.81
C THR A 551 10.80 33.50 -4.73
N THR A 552 11.79 34.37 -4.99
CA THR A 552 12.97 34.05 -5.81
C THR A 552 13.74 32.85 -5.27
N GLU A 553 13.76 32.66 -3.95
CA GLU A 553 14.38 31.52 -3.29
C GLU A 553 13.70 30.18 -3.63
N ILE A 554 12.37 30.14 -3.66
CA ILE A 554 11.61 28.92 -4.02
C ILE A 554 11.86 28.56 -5.48
N VAL A 555 11.92 29.56 -6.37
CA VAL A 555 12.20 29.35 -7.81
C VAL A 555 13.59 28.74 -8.01
N ILE A 556 14.62 29.26 -7.32
CA ILE A 556 15.99 28.73 -7.41
C ILE A 556 16.05 27.27 -6.88
N LYS A 557 15.40 26.98 -5.75
CA LYS A 557 15.35 25.62 -5.19
C LYS A 557 14.67 24.64 -6.14
N LEU A 558 13.55 25.04 -6.74
CA LEU A 558 12.82 24.22 -7.70
C LEU A 558 13.67 23.97 -8.96
N GLN A 559 14.34 24.99 -9.48
CA GLN A 559 15.25 24.87 -10.62
C GLN A 559 16.38 23.88 -10.36
N ASN A 560 17.06 23.98 -9.22
CA ASN A 560 18.15 23.06 -8.85
C ASN A 560 17.69 21.60 -8.77
N VAL A 561 16.49 21.35 -8.22
CA VAL A 561 15.93 20.00 -8.14
C VAL A 561 15.60 19.45 -9.52
N ILE A 562 15.01 20.26 -10.40
CA ILE A 562 14.72 19.84 -11.78
C ILE A 562 16.02 19.52 -12.53
N GLU A 563 17.04 20.36 -12.42
CA GLU A 563 18.32 20.14 -13.09
C GLU A 563 19.00 18.85 -12.62
N THR A 564 19.14 18.67 -11.32
CA THR A 564 19.80 17.48 -10.73
C THR A 564 19.08 16.18 -11.04
N THR A 565 17.75 16.20 -11.05
CA THR A 565 16.94 15.02 -11.39
C THR A 565 16.97 14.70 -12.88
N LEU A 566 17.00 15.70 -13.76
CA LEU A 566 17.20 15.47 -15.19
C LEU A 566 18.60 14.89 -15.48
N ILE A 567 19.65 15.36 -14.81
CA ILE A 567 21.00 14.76 -14.88
C ILE A 567 20.96 13.30 -14.43
N TYR A 568 20.21 12.99 -13.36
CA TYR A 568 20.04 11.62 -12.89
C TYR A 568 19.31 10.74 -13.92
N ILE A 569 18.22 11.22 -14.53
CA ILE A 569 17.49 10.52 -15.61
C ILE A 569 18.42 10.18 -16.78
N CYS A 570 19.33 11.08 -17.15
CA CYS A 570 20.28 10.83 -18.24
C CYS A 570 21.14 9.57 -18.02
N ASN A 571 21.36 9.17 -16.76
CA ASN A 571 22.19 8.03 -16.37
C ASN A 571 21.41 6.70 -16.19
N ILE A 572 20.08 6.69 -16.32
CA ILE A 572 19.25 5.49 -16.11
C ILE A 572 19.03 4.74 -17.44
N TYR A 573 19.09 3.41 -17.39
CA TYR A 573 18.92 2.53 -18.57
C TYR A 573 17.53 1.84 -18.66
N SER A 574 16.70 1.93 -17.63
CA SER A 574 15.33 1.39 -17.61
C SER A 574 14.35 2.35 -18.31
N TYR A 575 13.62 1.90 -19.33
CA TYR A 575 12.69 2.75 -20.09
C TYR A 575 11.49 3.19 -19.24
N GLU A 576 10.90 2.28 -18.47
CA GLU A 576 9.72 2.57 -17.64
C GLU A 576 10.04 3.60 -16.55
N ASP A 577 11.14 3.44 -15.82
CA ASP A 577 11.52 4.36 -14.75
C ASP A 577 11.85 5.77 -15.27
N VAL A 578 12.49 5.86 -16.44
CA VAL A 578 12.82 7.14 -17.10
C VAL A 578 11.56 7.87 -17.51
N ILE A 579 10.54 7.18 -18.05
CA ILE A 579 9.25 7.80 -18.41
C ILE A 579 8.55 8.35 -17.18
N VAL A 580 8.52 7.57 -16.11
CA VAL A 580 7.78 7.90 -14.89
C VAL A 580 8.40 9.10 -14.19
N LEU A 581 9.71 9.06 -13.97
CA LEU A 581 10.45 10.18 -13.41
C LEU A 581 10.36 11.40 -14.33
N GLY A 582 10.52 11.21 -15.65
CA GLY A 582 10.42 12.28 -16.63
C GLY A 582 9.06 12.98 -16.62
N ASN A 583 7.98 12.21 -16.61
CA ASN A 583 6.62 12.73 -16.54
C ASN A 583 6.37 13.46 -15.21
N GLY A 584 6.79 12.89 -14.08
CA GLY A 584 6.64 13.51 -12.77
C GLY A 584 7.43 14.83 -12.64
N ILE A 585 8.66 14.87 -13.13
CA ILE A 585 9.49 16.09 -13.15
C ILE A 585 8.90 17.14 -14.10
N PHE A 586 8.32 16.74 -15.23
CA PHE A 586 7.66 17.69 -16.11
C PHE A 586 6.48 18.38 -15.41
N GLU A 587 5.63 17.63 -14.70
CA GLU A 587 4.55 18.24 -13.91
C GLU A 587 5.09 19.14 -12.79
N LEU A 588 6.18 18.74 -12.11
CA LEU A 588 6.86 19.59 -11.13
C LEU A 588 7.41 20.88 -11.74
N SER A 589 8.03 20.78 -12.92
CA SER A 589 8.57 21.92 -13.66
C SER A 589 7.49 22.90 -14.07
N TRP A 590 6.25 22.41 -14.24
CA TRP A 590 5.10 23.26 -14.53
C TRP A 590 4.75 24.22 -13.39
N LEU A 591 5.25 23.99 -12.17
CA LEU A 591 5.09 24.94 -11.06
C LEU A 591 5.99 26.19 -11.21
N LEU A 592 6.94 26.22 -12.14
CA LEU A 592 7.76 27.41 -12.38
C LEU A 592 6.92 28.54 -12.99
N PRO A 593 7.14 29.81 -12.58
CA PRO A 593 6.43 30.96 -13.15
C PRO A 593 6.82 31.17 -14.63
N ASP A 594 8.12 31.07 -14.96
CA ASP A 594 8.62 31.28 -16.32
C ASP A 594 8.79 29.95 -17.07
N LYS A 595 7.88 29.67 -18.01
CA LYS A 595 7.90 28.41 -18.80
C LYS A 595 9.10 28.29 -19.73
N ASN A 596 9.71 29.40 -20.14
CA ASN A 596 10.91 29.40 -20.99
C ASN A 596 12.11 28.75 -20.29
N MET A 597 12.20 28.84 -18.95
CA MET A 597 13.27 28.21 -18.17
C MET A 597 13.21 26.67 -18.26
N ILE A 598 12.00 26.11 -18.34
CA ILE A 598 11.80 24.65 -18.46
C ILE A 598 12.41 24.16 -19.77
N LEU A 599 12.17 24.89 -20.86
CA LEU A 599 12.71 24.52 -22.16
C LEU A 599 14.25 24.60 -22.16
N ASP A 600 14.83 25.65 -21.59
CA ASP A 600 16.28 25.79 -21.50
C ASP A 600 16.92 24.62 -20.74
N LEU A 601 16.34 24.24 -19.59
CA LEU A 601 16.79 23.09 -18.82
C LEU A 601 16.69 21.77 -19.62
N LEU A 602 15.60 21.55 -20.35
CA LEU A 602 15.44 20.35 -21.18
C LEU A 602 16.46 20.30 -22.32
N ILE A 603 16.75 21.43 -22.98
CA ILE A 603 17.74 21.51 -24.07
C ILE A 603 19.13 21.21 -23.56
N ASP A 604 19.52 21.80 -22.42
CA ASP A 604 20.84 21.58 -21.84
C ASP A 604 21.07 20.08 -21.55
N GLN A 605 20.01 19.37 -21.13
CA GLN A 605 20.05 17.93 -20.88
C GLN A 605 19.98 17.07 -22.16
N ILE A 606 19.40 17.57 -23.26
CA ILE A 606 19.51 16.92 -24.59
C ILE A 606 20.98 16.89 -25.04
N VAL A 607 21.74 17.97 -24.78
CA VAL A 607 23.17 18.03 -25.12
C VAL A 607 24.00 17.05 -24.27
N VAL A 608 23.61 16.81 -23.01
CA VAL A 608 24.30 15.86 -22.11
C VAL A 608 23.89 14.40 -22.36
N SER A 609 22.64 14.13 -22.74
CA SER A 609 22.08 12.77 -22.92
C SER A 609 22.43 12.09 -24.24
N ILE A 610 23.37 12.64 -25.03
CA ILE A 610 23.74 12.11 -26.36
C ILE A 610 24.13 10.64 -26.31
N ASP A 611 24.73 10.15 -25.22
CA ASP A 611 25.25 8.78 -25.12
C ASP A 611 24.18 7.73 -24.77
N ASN A 612 23.06 8.11 -24.17
CA ASN A 612 22.00 7.18 -23.75
C ASN A 612 20.73 7.40 -24.59
N ASN A 613 20.49 6.49 -25.55
CA ASN A 613 19.35 6.57 -26.47
C ASN A 613 17.98 6.55 -25.76
N ILE A 614 17.87 5.91 -24.59
CA ILE A 614 16.61 5.76 -23.84
C ILE A 614 16.24 7.09 -23.18
N SER A 615 17.18 7.73 -22.50
CA SER A 615 16.94 9.04 -21.86
C SER A 615 16.71 10.13 -22.90
N LEU A 616 17.44 10.12 -24.02
CA LEU A 616 17.22 11.05 -25.13
C LEU A 616 15.79 10.96 -25.67
N LYS A 617 15.25 9.74 -25.83
CA LYS A 617 13.86 9.54 -26.27
C LYS A 617 12.87 10.16 -25.30
N VAL A 618 13.03 9.91 -24.00
CA VAL A 618 12.11 10.46 -23.00
C VAL A 618 12.21 11.98 -22.92
N ILE A 619 13.40 12.56 -22.92
CA ILE A 619 13.56 14.03 -22.88
C ILE A 619 12.90 14.68 -24.11
N LEU A 620 13.04 14.09 -25.31
CA LEU A 620 12.36 14.57 -26.51
C LEU A 620 10.83 14.43 -26.42
N HIS A 621 10.34 13.37 -25.78
CA HIS A 621 8.91 13.22 -25.48
C HIS A 621 8.41 14.32 -24.53
N LEU A 622 9.18 14.67 -23.49
CA LEU A 622 8.85 15.77 -22.56
C LEU A 622 8.82 17.12 -23.27
N VAL A 623 9.77 17.39 -24.17
CA VAL A 623 9.75 18.60 -25.00
C VAL A 623 8.49 18.66 -25.87
N GLY A 624 8.06 17.53 -26.42
CA GLY A 624 6.79 17.43 -27.13
C GLY A 624 5.60 17.82 -26.27
N LYS A 625 5.51 17.23 -25.06
CA LYS A 625 4.47 17.52 -24.08
C LYS A 625 4.47 18.98 -23.62
N LEU A 626 5.65 19.61 -23.51
CA LEU A 626 5.82 21.02 -23.20
C LEU A 626 5.18 21.91 -24.26
N PHE A 627 5.56 21.72 -25.52
CA PHE A 627 5.00 22.51 -26.61
C PHE A 627 3.50 22.28 -26.74
N ASP A 628 3.02 21.05 -26.52
CA ASP A 628 1.59 20.76 -26.58
C ASP A 628 0.78 21.57 -25.57
N ARG A 629 1.24 21.60 -24.31
CA ARG A 629 0.60 22.41 -23.26
C ARG A 629 0.71 23.90 -23.49
N LEU A 630 1.85 24.40 -23.97
CA LEU A 630 1.99 25.83 -24.27
C LEU A 630 0.99 26.29 -25.33
N TYR A 631 0.72 25.48 -26.34
CA TYR A 631 -0.30 25.76 -27.36
C TYR A 631 -1.75 25.64 -26.83
N HIS A 632 -1.99 24.86 -25.77
CA HIS A 632 -3.30 24.75 -25.13
C HIS A 632 -3.61 25.91 -24.19
N GLU A 633 -2.63 26.41 -23.42
CA GLU A 633 -2.82 27.56 -22.51
C GLU A 633 -2.81 28.90 -23.25
N ASN A 634 -1.92 29.06 -24.23
CA ASN A 634 -1.79 30.32 -24.95
C ASN A 634 -2.62 30.29 -26.23
N THR A 635 -3.69 31.09 -26.27
CA THR A 635 -4.45 31.32 -27.51
C THR A 635 -3.54 31.82 -28.65
N LYS A 636 -3.98 31.63 -29.91
CA LYS A 636 -3.31 31.81 -31.22
C LYS A 636 -2.25 32.92 -31.40
N SER A 637 -2.14 33.92 -30.53
CA SER A 637 -1.14 35.01 -30.58
C SER A 637 0.31 34.56 -30.28
N ASP A 638 0.53 33.42 -29.61
CA ASP A 638 1.87 32.98 -29.19
C ASP A 638 2.53 31.90 -30.06
N ALA A 639 1.88 31.46 -31.14
CA ALA A 639 2.53 30.58 -32.12
C ALA A 639 3.83 31.20 -32.68
N HIS A 640 3.87 32.54 -32.79
CA HIS A 640 5.07 33.30 -33.15
C HIS A 640 6.19 33.11 -32.13
N ASN A 641 5.88 33.29 -30.85
CA ASN A 641 6.84 33.20 -29.75
C ASN A 641 7.35 31.77 -29.58
N ILE A 642 6.47 30.77 -29.72
CA ILE A 642 6.84 29.35 -29.67
C ILE A 642 7.75 28.97 -30.85
N LEU A 643 7.44 29.42 -32.07
CA LEU A 643 8.30 29.20 -33.24
C LEU A 643 9.65 29.91 -33.10
N LEU A 644 9.70 31.13 -32.58
CA LEU A 644 10.97 31.82 -32.26
C LEU A 644 11.78 31.07 -31.19
N LEU A 645 11.10 30.53 -30.17
CA LEU A 645 11.69 29.69 -29.15
C LEU A 645 12.38 28.48 -29.79
N VAL A 646 11.67 27.76 -30.67
CA VAL A 646 12.22 26.64 -31.45
C VAL A 646 13.45 27.07 -32.23
N VAL A 647 13.42 28.22 -32.92
CA VAL A 647 14.60 28.70 -33.67
C VAL A 647 15.77 29.06 -32.73
N SER A 648 15.50 29.63 -31.55
CA SER A 648 16.51 29.89 -30.52
C SER A 648 17.14 28.59 -30.01
N THR A 649 16.31 27.56 -29.72
CA THR A 649 16.79 26.24 -29.26
C THR A 649 17.77 25.61 -30.25
N MET A 650 17.56 25.81 -31.55
CA MET A 650 18.43 25.28 -32.59
C MET A 650 19.86 25.81 -32.50
N SER A 651 20.05 27.03 -32.02
CA SER A 651 21.40 27.59 -31.87
C SER A 651 22.25 26.83 -30.81
N LYS A 652 21.60 26.27 -29.79
CA LYS A 652 22.24 25.48 -28.72
C LYS A 652 22.57 24.04 -29.14
N ILE A 653 21.85 23.48 -30.12
CA ILE A 653 22.04 22.11 -30.66
C ILE A 653 23.39 21.95 -31.40
N LYS A 654 24.08 23.05 -31.71
CA LYS A 654 25.43 23.05 -32.32
C LYS A 654 26.46 22.26 -31.50
N LEU A 655 26.21 22.02 -30.22
CA LEU A 655 27.09 21.28 -29.30
C LEU A 655 27.04 19.75 -29.49
N ILE A 656 26.13 19.21 -30.32
CA ILE A 656 26.01 17.77 -30.57
C ILE A 656 27.04 17.32 -31.62
N ASN A 657 28.02 16.51 -31.21
CA ASN A 657 29.11 16.03 -32.09
C ASN A 657 28.68 15.05 -33.19
N SER A 658 27.53 14.37 -33.04
CA SER A 658 27.05 13.36 -34.00
C SER A 658 25.96 13.90 -34.93
N PHE A 659 26.21 13.79 -36.24
CA PHE A 659 25.36 14.34 -37.29
C PHE A 659 23.97 13.68 -37.38
N GLU A 660 23.89 12.37 -37.22
CA GLU A 660 22.60 11.65 -37.27
C GLU A 660 21.69 12.00 -36.09
N LYS A 661 22.26 12.15 -34.89
CA LYS A 661 21.50 12.51 -33.68
C LYS A 661 21.06 13.97 -33.70
N SER A 662 21.86 14.89 -34.24
CA SER A 662 21.46 16.30 -34.39
C SER A 662 20.27 16.46 -35.36
N ILE A 663 20.27 15.72 -36.47
CA ILE A 663 19.13 15.64 -37.40
C ILE A 663 17.89 15.07 -36.71
N TYR A 664 18.07 14.01 -35.93
CA TYR A 664 16.97 13.36 -35.20
C TYR A 664 16.33 14.31 -34.17
N VAL A 665 17.12 14.97 -33.33
CA VAL A 665 16.65 15.98 -32.36
C VAL A 665 15.93 17.13 -33.08
N MET A 666 16.50 17.62 -34.18
CA MET A 666 15.91 18.69 -34.97
C MET A 666 14.54 18.30 -35.54
N ARG A 667 14.39 17.08 -36.04
CA ARG A 667 13.11 16.54 -36.53
C ARG A 667 12.05 16.50 -35.43
N CYS A 668 12.41 16.04 -34.23
CA CYS A 668 11.50 15.97 -33.09
C CYS A 668 11.06 17.36 -32.63
N LEU A 669 11.99 18.33 -32.56
CA LEU A 669 11.67 19.72 -32.22
C LEU A 669 10.75 20.38 -33.25
N PHE A 670 10.99 20.12 -34.52
CA PHE A 670 10.13 20.58 -35.61
C PHE A 670 8.73 19.98 -35.54
N CYS A 671 8.61 18.69 -35.22
CA CYS A 671 7.31 18.06 -34.99
C CYS A 671 6.58 18.70 -33.80
N ALA A 672 7.30 18.97 -32.71
CA ALA A 672 6.74 19.53 -31.49
C ALA A 672 6.31 20.99 -31.60
N GLY A 673 7.11 21.81 -32.30
CA GLY A 673 6.85 23.23 -32.48
C GLY A 673 5.80 23.59 -33.52
N ASN A 674 5.24 22.61 -34.25
CA ASN A 674 4.33 22.88 -35.36
C ASN A 674 2.96 23.37 -34.84
N PRO A 675 2.38 24.47 -35.35
CA PRO A 675 1.05 24.90 -34.91
C PRO A 675 -0.07 23.92 -35.28
N ASN A 676 0.13 23.01 -36.23
CA ASN A 676 -0.85 21.99 -36.58
C ASN A 676 -0.87 20.85 -35.56
N GLU A 677 -1.99 20.68 -34.86
CA GLU A 677 -2.24 19.63 -33.88
C GLU A 677 -2.06 18.21 -34.46
N CYS A 678 -2.46 17.97 -35.71
CA CYS A 678 -2.29 16.67 -36.36
C CYS A 678 -0.82 16.29 -36.50
N VAL A 679 0.08 17.26 -36.70
CA VAL A 679 1.52 17.02 -36.78
C VAL A 679 2.12 16.88 -35.37
N ARG A 680 1.69 17.71 -34.40
CA ARG A 680 2.15 17.59 -33.00
C ARG A 680 1.81 16.24 -32.38
N SER A 681 0.64 15.70 -32.68
CA SER A 681 0.24 14.37 -32.18
C SER A 681 1.18 13.23 -32.63
N GLN A 682 1.98 13.44 -33.69
CA GLN A 682 2.91 12.44 -34.24
C GLN A 682 4.30 12.45 -33.58
N ILE A 683 4.54 13.29 -32.57
CA ILE A 683 5.84 13.35 -31.87
C ILE A 683 6.24 11.97 -31.33
N PHE A 684 5.29 11.20 -30.80
CA PHE A 684 5.57 9.87 -30.25
C PHE A 684 6.24 8.94 -31.28
N TRP A 685 5.72 8.90 -32.51
CA TRP A 685 6.30 8.12 -33.60
C TRP A 685 7.69 8.62 -33.99
N ASN A 686 7.85 9.95 -34.04
CA ASN A 686 9.14 10.57 -34.34
C ASN A 686 10.21 10.30 -33.28
N VAL A 687 9.82 10.13 -32.02
CA VAL A 687 10.71 9.80 -30.90
C VAL A 687 11.06 8.30 -30.86
N LEU A 688 10.21 7.42 -31.38
CA LEU A 688 10.54 5.99 -31.42
C LEU A 688 11.53 5.64 -32.56
N ASP A 689 11.35 6.26 -33.73
CA ASP A 689 12.11 5.95 -34.94
C ASP A 689 13.41 6.75 -35.10
N ILE A 690 14.50 6.32 -34.48
CA ILE A 690 15.81 6.97 -34.65
C ILE A 690 16.32 6.87 -36.10
N GLN A 691 15.98 5.80 -36.84
CA GLN A 691 16.64 5.48 -38.12
C GLN A 691 15.72 5.36 -39.35
N ASN A 692 14.44 5.00 -39.20
CA ASN A 692 13.59 4.56 -40.33
C ASN A 692 12.42 5.51 -40.64
N VAL A 693 12.71 6.72 -41.10
CA VAL A 693 11.67 7.65 -41.55
C VAL A 693 11.78 7.93 -43.04
N SER A 694 10.67 7.79 -43.76
CA SER A 694 10.61 8.00 -45.20
C SER A 694 11.08 9.42 -45.59
N PRO A 695 11.81 9.59 -46.70
CA PRO A 695 12.25 10.91 -47.17
C PRO A 695 11.07 11.87 -47.41
N GLY A 696 9.93 11.33 -47.84
CA GLY A 696 8.70 12.10 -48.06
C GLY A 696 8.15 12.75 -46.79
N TYR A 697 8.24 12.05 -45.65
CA TYR A 697 7.77 12.59 -44.38
C TYR A 697 8.68 13.72 -43.87
N ARG A 698 10.01 13.63 -44.07
CA ARG A 698 10.95 14.71 -43.72
C ARG A 698 10.62 16.00 -44.49
N LYS A 699 10.35 15.88 -45.79
CA LYS A 699 9.91 16.99 -46.64
C LYS A 699 8.57 17.57 -46.19
N TYR A 700 7.59 16.72 -45.88
CA TYR A 700 6.29 17.15 -45.38
C TYR A 700 6.41 17.97 -44.09
N LEU A 701 7.17 17.48 -43.11
CA LEU A 701 7.35 18.16 -41.83
C LEU A 701 8.03 19.53 -41.99
N PHE A 702 9.06 19.59 -42.85
CA PHE A 702 9.77 20.83 -43.15
C PHE A 702 8.89 21.86 -43.90
N THR A 703 8.15 21.41 -44.93
CA THR A 703 7.20 22.27 -45.66
C THR A 703 6.08 22.79 -44.76
N SER A 704 5.58 21.95 -43.84
CA SER A 704 4.55 22.37 -42.88
C SER A 704 5.03 23.50 -41.96
N ILE A 705 6.30 23.48 -41.53
CA ILE A 705 6.86 24.53 -40.67
C ILE A 705 7.15 25.80 -41.47
N LEU A 706 7.65 25.68 -42.70
CA LEU A 706 7.80 26.84 -43.58
C LEU A 706 6.47 27.56 -43.82
N ASN A 707 5.41 26.80 -44.08
CA ASN A 707 4.06 27.34 -44.24
C ASN A 707 3.54 27.98 -42.95
N ALA A 708 3.87 27.39 -41.79
CA ALA A 708 3.54 27.97 -40.49
C ALA A 708 4.31 29.28 -40.21
N LEU A 709 5.58 29.35 -40.56
CA LEU A 709 6.40 30.57 -40.43
C LEU A 709 5.92 31.68 -41.38
N ASP A 710 5.47 31.31 -42.59
CA ASP A 710 4.84 32.20 -43.55
C ASP A 710 3.56 32.83 -42.99
N ALA A 711 2.72 32.03 -42.35
CA ALA A 711 1.49 32.50 -41.71
C ALA A 711 1.76 33.49 -40.56
N VAL A 712 2.94 33.41 -39.94
CA VAL A 712 3.31 34.13 -38.72
C VAL A 712 4.35 35.26 -38.99
N LYS A 713 4.65 35.53 -40.28
CA LYS A 713 5.56 36.59 -40.75
C LYS A 713 6.99 36.56 -40.15
N ILE A 714 7.55 35.37 -39.90
CA ILE A 714 8.95 35.24 -39.46
C ILE A 714 9.87 35.13 -40.68
N ASP A 715 10.98 35.87 -40.67
CA ASP A 715 11.96 35.85 -41.76
C ASP A 715 12.59 34.46 -41.97
N LYS A 716 12.34 33.85 -43.13
CA LYS A 716 12.84 32.51 -43.51
C LYS A 716 14.37 32.43 -43.47
N THR A 717 15.04 33.54 -43.73
CA THR A 717 16.51 33.66 -43.70
C THR A 717 17.07 33.32 -42.31
N PHE A 718 16.33 33.63 -41.24
CA PHE A 718 16.74 33.36 -39.87
C PHE A 718 16.75 31.87 -39.55
N LEU A 719 15.68 31.14 -39.89
CA LEU A 719 15.60 29.68 -39.74
C LEU A 719 16.69 28.99 -40.57
N ILE A 720 16.85 29.37 -41.84
CA ILE A 720 17.85 28.80 -42.76
C ILE A 720 19.27 29.03 -42.21
N ASN A 721 19.55 30.21 -41.67
CA ASN A 721 20.86 30.53 -41.10
C ASN A 721 21.13 29.80 -39.77
N SER A 722 20.10 29.54 -38.95
CA SER A 722 20.22 28.72 -37.74
C SER A 722 20.46 27.24 -38.08
N MET A 723 19.75 26.69 -39.07
CA MET A 723 20.00 25.32 -39.56
C MET A 723 21.41 25.15 -40.15
N LYS A 724 21.86 26.12 -40.95
CA LYS A 724 23.24 26.15 -41.48
C LYS A 724 24.30 26.16 -40.37
N ARG A 725 24.00 26.78 -39.22
CA ARG A 725 24.90 26.81 -38.05
C ARG A 725 24.97 25.47 -37.32
N VAL A 726 23.88 24.72 -37.25
CA VAL A 726 23.83 23.37 -36.65
C VAL A 726 24.53 22.33 -37.53
N ILE A 727 24.41 22.48 -38.85
CA ILE A 727 24.98 21.53 -39.83
C ILE A 727 26.51 21.73 -40.03
N LYS A 728 27.05 22.91 -39.69
CA LYS A 728 28.49 23.14 -39.66
C LYS A 728 29.12 22.47 -38.43
N GLY A 729 29.60 21.24 -38.62
CA GLY A 729 30.53 20.59 -37.69
C GLY A 729 31.85 21.38 -37.53
N SER A 730 32.56 21.11 -36.44
CA SER A 730 33.82 21.69 -35.99
C SER A 730 35.06 21.40 -36.86
N SER A 731 34.88 21.03 -38.13
CA SER A 731 35.96 20.92 -39.11
C SER A 731 35.66 21.84 -40.28
N GLU A 732 36.66 22.65 -40.64
CA GLU A 732 36.70 23.46 -41.85
C GLU A 732 36.67 22.58 -43.10
N GLU A 733 35.56 21.93 -43.38
CA GLU A 733 35.29 21.40 -44.70
C GLU A 733 33.96 21.92 -45.20
N VAL A 734 34.06 22.48 -46.40
CA VAL A 734 33.02 23.03 -47.26
C VAL A 734 31.68 22.35 -46.99
N ILE A 735 30.66 23.16 -46.72
CA ILE A 735 29.26 22.71 -46.69
C ILE A 735 29.03 21.90 -47.95
N ASP A 736 28.83 20.60 -47.81
CA ASP A 736 28.27 19.81 -48.88
C ASP A 736 26.83 20.31 -49.01
N ILE A 737 26.60 21.27 -49.90
CA ILE A 737 25.29 21.86 -50.22
C ILE A 737 24.29 20.73 -50.52
N ASN A 738 24.79 19.57 -50.96
CA ASN A 738 24.08 18.31 -51.14
C ASN A 738 23.53 17.69 -49.84
N ARG A 739 24.18 17.86 -48.67
CA ARG A 739 23.66 17.39 -47.36
C ARG A 739 22.57 18.30 -46.81
N LEU A 740 22.66 19.60 -47.06
CA LEU A 740 21.57 20.55 -46.79
C LEU A 740 20.38 20.28 -47.73
N HIS A 741 20.65 19.98 -49.01
CA HIS A 741 19.65 19.55 -50.00
C HIS A 741 19.12 18.12 -49.85
N ALA A 742 19.80 17.25 -49.10
CA ALA A 742 19.30 15.92 -48.74
C ALA A 742 18.41 15.98 -47.51
N PHE A 743 18.54 17.04 -46.70
CA PHE A 743 17.65 17.34 -45.58
C PHE A 743 16.43 18.18 -46.02
N LEU A 744 16.63 19.22 -46.83
CA LEU A 744 15.58 19.96 -47.56
C LEU A 744 14.90 19.07 -48.61
#